data_AF-A0AAN6ZDK8-F1
#
_entry.id   AF-A0AAN6ZDK8-F1
#
_cell.length_a   1.000
_cell.length_b   1.000
_cell.length_c   1.000
_cell.angle_alpha   90.00
_cell.angle_beta   90.00
_cell.angle_gamma   90.00
#
_symmetry.space_group_name_H-M   'P 1'
#
loop_
_entity.id
_entity.type
_entity.pdbx_description
1 polymer ?
#
loop_
_entity_poly.entity_id
_entity_poly.type
_entity_poly.pdbx_seq_one_letter_code
_entity_poly.pdbx_strand_id
1 'polypeptide(L)'
;MLVSRASLAVARWSTVLLCCLLPSIAAYPQAINTTSAAQLAPRVTSFYLRILPLGASITYGTGSSQGNGYRKFLRDQLRFMGYNVNMVGSKVSGAMADADVEGWPGSRLDQVVGKVQVSMPAYKPNLVLINGGTNDAIQNFRLDTIGDRMRELIDYLFEAVPTTCVVLSTLIPNKFNPAGVDQINDQYRQVAAQYRAAGKHVVLAEMAMGWVTVDDLTIPGDTTHPGDSGYKKMATRWTQAIGELEARGWLQAPSADVDFSDHVDPQGDNTKCNKVLGSGSSTEKQVLKAASPNINDDGRYVHSSVGMGVIKMGSYSSPDTVWFAQLIGYGSQRGSEREDWIYSVSKSNIHFRENRGNGVFGDAVRIPTLGGTCDVEGIRWGDVNNDGLADFICIDAAGAMSVKINEGGSPPVFRDIGTYKGAPAGYSRTNVRLGDMDGDGRLDYCVVSIESGAGALRCWRNGGTTDKASGWEDLGRGAPLFTLPGLTDIDGIRLVDLNGDFRYDVLNMDDTGRVSTYINNRGTSGMTPSWDAVGQTHGGVATANQRSQIYLARLYGSGRSDYAWLKCVDGSVGNFCSYEVRATKNTGKGGKHLKGDGVNWCNMSGSGNDDLVFIDHNSKISIFRNLNTPPDTSRYPGWATVTTLDLAGTDREAIHLADWNGDGRCDILTVNKATGAVHARYTTYTESSASFTFGPKTEVVSAGCDQGWGVALLDRGARFHDIDGDGRADYLCMAPDGTTTAWLNKATGLEWKSQIKFADGRDRANLRWADVNGNGKADLLWVDKMSGGASVSYNMGEVAQGTSSFWWDPKGQAYSGASTGAMKQFPNLGGLGRADMVEVDPKTAVSHAWFNTCPGSGGDDGPITDPGLAPPPDGGSGGEILG
;
A
#
# COMPACT_ATOMS: atom_id res chain seq x y z
N MET A 1 -18.00 5.65 -66.96
CA MET A 1 -19.43 5.28 -67.00
C MET A 1 -20.00 5.54 -65.61
N LEU A 2 -20.63 6.71 -65.39
CA LEU A 2 -22.10 6.93 -65.35
C LEU A 2 -22.72 6.23 -64.11
N VAL A 3 -23.38 6.86 -63.11
CA VAL A 3 -24.43 7.90 -63.06
C VAL A 3 -24.49 8.46 -61.60
N SER A 4 -24.36 9.78 -61.30
CA SER A 4 -25.38 10.85 -61.03
C SER A 4 -26.50 10.50 -60.01
N ARG A 5 -26.81 11.27 -58.94
CA ARG A 5 -27.52 12.59 -58.87
C ARG A 5 -27.28 13.23 -57.47
N ALA A 6 -26.78 14.46 -57.30
CA ALA A 6 -27.43 15.80 -57.38
C ALA A 6 -28.48 16.07 -56.27
N SER A 7 -28.63 17.22 -55.61
CA SER A 7 -27.90 18.50 -55.42
C SER A 7 -28.81 19.42 -54.56
N LEU A 8 -28.21 20.29 -53.73
CA LEU A 8 -28.61 21.66 -53.30
C LEU A 8 -30.07 21.96 -52.85
N ALA A 9 -30.34 22.44 -51.63
CA ALA A 9 -30.03 23.73 -50.97
C ALA A 9 -31.07 24.86 -51.21
N VAL A 10 -31.24 25.68 -50.14
CA VAL A 10 -31.53 27.14 -50.09
C VAL A 10 -32.82 27.59 -49.35
N ALA A 11 -32.53 28.47 -48.36
CA ALA A 11 -33.25 29.62 -47.78
C ALA A 11 -34.61 29.47 -47.05
N ARG A 12 -34.84 30.00 -45.84
CA ARG A 12 -34.71 31.36 -45.22
C ARG A 12 -35.98 32.25 -45.40
N TRP A 13 -36.58 32.62 -44.25
CA TRP A 13 -37.35 33.86 -43.89
C TRP A 13 -38.89 33.81 -43.70
N SER A 14 -39.28 34.42 -42.57
CA SER A 14 -40.42 35.34 -42.34
C SER A 14 -41.74 34.86 -41.71
N THR A 15 -42.03 35.57 -40.62
CA THR A 15 -43.24 35.79 -39.82
C THR A 15 -44.49 36.16 -40.62
N VAL A 16 -45.66 35.61 -40.27
CA VAL A 16 -47.00 36.22 -40.51
C VAL A 16 -47.98 35.83 -39.38
N LEU A 17 -48.62 36.86 -38.82
CA LEU A 17 -49.82 36.84 -37.96
C LEU A 17 -51.08 36.46 -38.77
N LEU A 18 -52.03 35.68 -38.22
CA LEU A 18 -53.47 36.01 -38.24
C LEU A 18 -54.37 35.09 -37.37
N CYS A 19 -55.03 35.71 -36.40
CA CYS A 19 -56.44 35.65 -36.00
C CYS A 19 -57.24 34.33 -35.75
N CYS A 20 -57.87 34.36 -34.55
CA CYS A 20 -59.26 34.04 -34.20
C CYS A 20 -59.69 32.58 -34.00
N LEU A 21 -60.03 32.22 -32.76
CA LEU A 21 -61.41 31.99 -32.29
C LEU A 21 -61.44 31.59 -30.80
N LEU A 22 -62.23 32.33 -30.00
CA LEU A 22 -62.70 31.97 -28.65
C LEU A 22 -63.92 31.02 -28.76
N PRO A 23 -64.25 30.23 -27.72
CA PRO A 23 -65.21 30.73 -26.74
C PRO A 23 -64.89 30.39 -25.27
N SER A 24 -65.39 31.28 -24.42
CA SER A 24 -65.30 31.35 -22.96
C SER A 24 -66.18 30.32 -22.24
N ILE A 25 -65.68 29.76 -21.12
CA ILE A 25 -66.52 29.27 -20.00
C ILE A 25 -65.90 29.76 -18.68
N ALA A 26 -66.77 30.25 -17.81
CA ALA A 26 -66.52 31.00 -16.59
C ALA A 26 -65.84 30.22 -15.45
N ALA A 27 -65.08 30.94 -14.61
CA ALA A 27 -64.69 30.51 -13.26
C ALA A 27 -64.87 31.67 -12.26
N TYR A 28 -65.44 31.32 -11.10
CA TYR A 28 -65.77 32.18 -9.96
C TYR A 28 -64.53 32.78 -9.25
N PRO A 29 -64.67 33.88 -8.49
CA PRO A 29 -63.56 34.52 -7.80
C PRO A 29 -63.32 33.92 -6.40
N GLN A 30 -62.07 33.62 -6.06
CA GLN A 30 -61.66 33.47 -4.66
C GLN A 30 -60.34 34.20 -4.37
N ALA A 31 -60.46 35.15 -3.44
CA ALA A 31 -59.48 35.70 -2.50
C ALA A 31 -57.99 35.69 -2.89
N ILE A 32 -57.46 36.89 -3.18
CA ILE A 32 -56.03 37.17 -3.09
C ILE A 32 -55.67 37.28 -1.59
N ASN A 33 -55.10 36.21 -1.05
CA ASN A 33 -54.37 36.26 0.22
C ASN A 33 -52.97 36.83 -0.05
N THR A 34 -52.69 37.97 0.57
CA THR A 34 -51.35 38.50 0.79
C THR A 34 -50.58 37.58 1.74
N THR A 35 -49.53 36.93 1.24
CA THR A 35 -48.20 36.76 1.86
C THR A 35 -47.40 35.76 1.02
N SER A 36 -46.40 36.22 0.27
CA SER A 36 -45.26 35.37 -0.07
C SER A 36 -43.99 36.05 0.43
N ALA A 37 -43.49 35.54 1.56
CA ALA A 37 -42.05 35.48 1.74
C ALA A 37 -41.51 34.77 0.49
N ALA A 38 -40.58 35.42 -0.22
CA ALA A 38 -39.86 34.78 -1.31
C ALA A 38 -39.20 33.52 -0.75
N GLN A 39 -39.79 32.37 -1.06
CA GLN A 39 -39.28 31.06 -0.71
C GLN A 39 -37.95 30.92 -1.46
N LEU A 40 -36.83 31.00 -0.73
CA LEU A 40 -35.48 30.79 -1.25
C LEU A 40 -35.45 29.43 -1.94
N ALA A 41 -35.41 29.42 -3.27
CA ALA A 41 -35.17 28.19 -4.02
C ALA A 41 -33.76 27.65 -3.67
N PRO A 42 -33.58 26.33 -3.52
CA PRO A 42 -32.27 25.73 -3.30
C PRO A 42 -31.33 26.13 -4.45
N ARG A 43 -30.22 26.81 -4.14
CA ARG A 43 -29.20 27.17 -5.14
C ARG A 43 -28.29 25.97 -5.33
N VAL A 44 -28.65 25.04 -6.22
CA VAL A 44 -27.70 23.99 -6.63
C VAL A 44 -26.64 24.65 -7.52
N THR A 45 -25.60 25.22 -6.92
CA THR A 45 -24.47 25.78 -7.66
C THR A 45 -23.64 24.64 -8.24
N SER A 46 -23.25 24.73 -9.51
CA SER A 46 -22.43 23.71 -10.18
C SER A 46 -20.96 23.70 -9.73
N PHE A 47 -20.60 24.53 -8.75
CA PHE A 47 -19.23 24.70 -8.25
C PHE A 47 -19.21 24.94 -6.72
N TYR A 48 -18.02 24.78 -6.13
CA TYR A 48 -17.77 25.03 -4.71
C TYR A 48 -17.48 26.49 -4.42
N LEU A 49 -18.01 27.00 -3.30
CA LEU A 49 -17.45 28.15 -2.62
C LEU A 49 -16.18 27.67 -1.89
N ARG A 50 -15.01 27.94 -2.48
CA ARG A 50 -13.70 27.75 -1.86
C ARG A 50 -13.37 29.01 -1.06
N ILE A 51 -13.71 28.97 0.22
CA ILE A 51 -13.72 30.13 1.12
C ILE A 51 -12.41 30.18 1.89
N LEU A 52 -11.68 31.30 1.81
CA LEU A 52 -10.53 31.60 2.68
C LEU A 52 -10.97 32.57 3.80
N PRO A 53 -11.17 32.10 5.05
CA PRO A 53 -11.42 32.98 6.17
C PRO A 53 -10.09 33.59 6.63
N LEU A 54 -9.89 34.88 6.34
CA LEU A 54 -8.63 35.59 6.54
C LEU A 54 -8.72 36.56 7.71
N GLY A 55 -7.78 36.46 8.65
CA GLY A 55 -7.73 37.40 9.77
C GLY A 55 -6.81 37.00 10.91
N ALA A 56 -7.21 37.39 12.12
CA ALA A 56 -6.46 37.13 13.35
C ALA A 56 -7.21 36.14 14.28
N SER A 57 -7.20 36.38 15.60
CA SER A 57 -7.76 35.48 16.61
C SER A 57 -9.28 35.32 16.53
N ILE A 58 -10.01 36.37 16.11
CA ILE A 58 -11.47 36.29 15.90
C ILE A 58 -11.77 35.31 14.74
N THR A 59 -11.06 35.43 13.62
CA THR A 59 -11.17 34.48 12.49
C THR A 59 -10.72 33.07 12.86
N TYR A 60 -9.67 32.95 13.68
CA TYR A 60 -9.18 31.67 14.21
C TYR A 60 -10.22 30.96 15.09
N GLY A 61 -11.16 31.71 15.68
CA GLY A 61 -12.26 31.20 16.49
C GLY A 61 -12.04 31.26 18.01
N THR A 62 -11.06 32.04 18.47
CA THR A 62 -10.80 32.24 19.91
C THR A 62 -12.05 32.75 20.63
N GLY A 63 -12.44 32.09 21.72
CA GLY A 63 -13.62 32.44 22.51
C GLY A 63 -14.88 31.65 22.20
N SER A 64 -14.93 30.95 21.06
CA SER A 64 -16.00 29.98 20.81
C SER A 64 -15.78 28.70 21.60
N SER A 65 -16.86 28.05 22.03
CA SER A 65 -16.83 26.84 22.87
C SER A 65 -16.09 25.67 22.22
N GLN A 66 -16.15 25.59 20.90
CA GLN A 66 -15.54 24.53 20.09
C GLN A 66 -14.35 25.00 19.25
N GLY A 67 -13.91 26.26 19.38
CA GLY A 67 -12.82 26.83 18.57
C GLY A 67 -13.16 27.12 17.10
N ASN A 68 -14.39 26.90 16.66
CA ASN A 68 -14.83 27.10 15.26
C ASN A 68 -15.01 28.58 14.87
N GLY A 69 -15.28 29.45 15.84
CA GLY A 69 -15.66 30.84 15.59
C GLY A 69 -16.96 30.95 14.77
N TYR A 70 -17.03 31.95 13.88
CA TYR A 70 -18.18 32.14 12.98
C TYR A 70 -18.25 31.09 11.86
N ARG A 71 -17.15 30.38 11.57
CA ARG A 71 -17.01 29.54 10.37
C ARG A 71 -18.02 28.41 10.35
N LYS A 72 -18.24 27.74 11.48
CA LYS A 72 -19.24 26.67 11.61
C LYS A 72 -20.64 27.14 11.27
N PHE A 73 -21.12 28.19 11.93
CA PHE A 73 -22.45 28.76 11.68
C PHE A 73 -22.62 29.25 10.24
N LEU A 74 -21.58 29.88 9.68
CA LEU A 74 -21.60 30.34 8.29
C LEU A 74 -21.67 29.17 7.32
N ARG A 75 -20.81 28.16 7.52
CA ARG A 75 -20.74 26.99 6.67
C ARG A 75 -22.07 26.25 6.65
N ASP A 76 -22.64 25.97 7.83
CA ASP A 76 -23.94 25.30 7.97
C ASP A 76 -25.04 26.07 7.22
N GLN A 77 -25.04 27.40 7.34
CA GLN A 77 -26.02 28.25 6.66
C GLN A 77 -25.86 28.19 5.13
N LEU A 78 -24.63 28.24 4.61
CA LEU A 78 -24.36 28.14 3.18
C LEU A 78 -24.73 26.76 2.63
N ARG A 79 -24.41 25.68 3.36
CA ARG A 79 -24.85 24.32 3.02
C ARG A 79 -26.37 24.23 3.01
N PHE A 80 -27.05 24.77 4.02
CA PHE A 80 -28.51 24.83 4.10
C PHE A 80 -29.14 25.62 2.94
N MET A 81 -28.45 26.65 2.43
CA MET A 81 -28.86 27.41 1.25
C MET A 81 -28.61 26.68 -0.09
N GLY A 82 -27.93 25.53 -0.07
CA GLY A 82 -27.65 24.68 -1.24
C GLY A 82 -26.23 24.81 -1.82
N TYR A 83 -25.37 25.65 -1.25
CA TYR A 83 -24.00 25.80 -1.73
C TYR A 83 -23.14 24.58 -1.39
N ASN A 84 -22.25 24.21 -2.31
CA ASN A 84 -21.07 23.40 -1.99
C ASN A 84 -20.00 24.30 -1.36
N VAL A 85 -19.42 23.90 -0.23
CA VAL A 85 -18.49 24.75 0.53
C VAL A 85 -17.25 23.95 0.91
N ASN A 86 -16.09 24.54 0.65
CA ASN A 86 -14.78 24.10 1.07
C ASN A 86 -14.08 25.26 1.78
N MET A 87 -13.81 25.16 3.09
CA MET A 87 -12.96 26.12 3.78
C MET A 87 -11.50 25.81 3.44
N VAL A 88 -10.70 26.84 3.20
CA VAL A 88 -9.27 26.66 2.91
C VAL A 88 -8.43 27.59 3.77
N GLY A 89 -7.18 27.21 3.98
CA GLY A 89 -6.19 27.99 4.72
C GLY A 89 -5.06 27.11 5.23
N SER A 90 -3.97 27.74 5.65
CA SER A 90 -2.76 27.06 6.15
C SER A 90 -2.84 26.63 7.61
N LYS A 91 -3.95 26.93 8.30
CA LYS A 91 -4.21 26.54 9.68
C LYS A 91 -5.50 25.74 9.77
N VAL A 92 -5.56 24.91 10.81
CA VAL A 92 -6.75 24.18 11.23
C VAL A 92 -7.10 24.64 12.64
N SER A 93 -8.37 24.99 12.88
CA SER A 93 -8.84 25.38 14.20
C SER A 93 -10.31 24.97 14.39
N GLY A 94 -10.62 24.46 15.58
CA GLY A 94 -11.98 24.07 15.97
C GLY A 94 -12.31 22.59 15.78
N ALA A 95 -13.56 22.23 16.05
CA ALA A 95 -14.08 20.86 16.03
C ALA A 95 -14.94 20.52 14.80
N MET A 96 -15.19 21.47 13.90
CA MET A 96 -15.89 21.19 12.63
C MET A 96 -15.02 20.37 11.68
N ALA A 97 -15.62 19.55 10.83
CA ALA A 97 -14.93 18.69 9.87
C ALA A 97 -14.10 19.52 8.88
N ASP A 98 -14.68 20.60 8.36
CA ASP A 98 -14.02 21.57 7.47
C ASP A 98 -13.37 22.73 8.25
N ALA A 99 -12.40 22.41 9.11
CA ALA A 99 -11.80 23.34 10.09
C ALA A 99 -10.67 24.22 9.55
N ASP A 100 -10.41 24.21 8.24
CA ASP A 100 -9.37 25.04 7.61
C ASP A 100 -9.66 26.55 7.76
N VAL A 101 -8.59 27.32 7.94
CA VAL A 101 -8.66 28.76 8.24
C VAL A 101 -7.32 29.46 7.99
N GLU A 102 -7.36 30.75 7.67
CA GLU A 102 -6.17 31.62 7.57
C GLU A 102 -6.20 32.70 8.66
N GLY A 103 -6.37 32.23 9.90
CA GLY A 103 -6.48 33.05 11.11
C GLY A 103 -5.17 33.04 11.92
N TRP A 104 -4.67 34.21 12.27
CA TRP A 104 -3.38 34.35 12.95
C TRP A 104 -3.51 35.17 14.25
N PRO A 105 -3.78 34.50 15.39
CA PRO A 105 -3.90 35.16 16.69
C PRO A 105 -2.74 36.13 16.97
N GLY A 106 -3.07 37.33 17.46
CA GLY A 106 -2.10 38.39 17.77
C GLY A 106 -1.52 39.18 16.58
N SER A 107 -1.80 38.77 15.34
CA SER A 107 -1.24 39.44 14.15
C SER A 107 -2.01 40.71 13.77
N ARG A 108 -1.26 41.77 13.48
CA ARG A 108 -1.76 42.99 12.81
C ARG A 108 -1.95 42.78 11.31
N LEU A 109 -2.58 43.74 10.62
CA LEU A 109 -2.85 43.67 9.19
C LEU A 109 -1.58 43.46 8.35
N ASP A 110 -0.48 44.14 8.65
CA ASP A 110 0.81 43.99 7.94
C ASP A 110 1.39 42.57 8.04
N GLN A 111 1.16 41.92 9.18
CA GLN A 111 1.63 40.55 9.42
C GLN A 111 0.72 39.52 8.76
N VAL A 112 -0.59 39.77 8.72
CA VAL A 112 -1.56 38.93 7.98
C VAL A 112 -1.29 38.98 6.48
N VAL A 113 -0.89 40.13 5.92
CA VAL A 113 -0.47 40.25 4.51
C VAL A 113 0.67 39.27 4.20
N GLY A 114 1.68 39.16 5.07
CA GLY A 114 2.77 38.20 4.88
C GLY A 114 2.32 36.72 4.90
N LYS A 115 1.16 36.41 5.51
CA LYS A 115 0.60 35.04 5.53
C LYS A 115 -0.19 34.74 4.27
N VAL A 116 -1.03 35.68 3.85
CA VAL A 116 -1.86 35.50 2.65
C VAL A 116 -1.04 35.50 1.37
N GLN A 117 0.15 36.11 1.38
CA GLN A 117 1.11 35.99 0.28
C GLN A 117 1.55 34.54 0.01
N VAL A 118 1.46 33.67 1.02
CA VAL A 118 1.72 32.23 0.88
C VAL A 118 0.44 31.47 0.56
N SER A 119 -0.66 31.75 1.27
CA SER A 119 -1.88 30.95 1.15
C SER A 119 -2.70 31.26 -0.11
N MET A 120 -2.76 32.50 -0.57
CA MET A 120 -3.54 32.88 -1.76
C MET A 120 -3.12 32.11 -3.03
N PRO A 121 -1.83 32.04 -3.41
CA PRO A 121 -1.42 31.26 -4.58
C PRO A 121 -1.52 29.74 -4.38
N ALA A 122 -1.45 29.25 -3.14
CA ALA A 122 -1.54 27.83 -2.83
C ALA A 122 -2.98 27.30 -2.91
N TYR A 123 -3.94 28.03 -2.34
CA TYR A 123 -5.33 27.58 -2.24
C TYR A 123 -6.25 28.16 -3.32
N LYS A 124 -5.87 29.28 -3.95
CA LYS A 124 -6.64 29.94 -5.02
C LYS A 124 -8.15 30.05 -4.73
N PRO A 125 -8.57 30.61 -3.58
CA PRO A 125 -9.98 30.72 -3.20
C PRO A 125 -10.75 31.58 -4.21
N ASN A 126 -12.03 31.26 -4.44
CA ASN A 126 -12.94 32.13 -5.20
C ASN A 126 -13.70 33.10 -4.28
N LEU A 127 -13.55 32.98 -2.96
CA LEU A 127 -14.16 33.86 -1.98
C LEU A 127 -13.22 34.07 -0.78
N VAL A 128 -12.89 35.31 -0.47
CA VAL A 128 -12.09 35.68 0.72
C VAL A 128 -12.94 36.48 1.70
N LEU A 129 -12.95 36.07 2.98
CA LEU A 129 -13.65 36.76 4.06
C LEU A 129 -12.63 37.44 4.96
N ILE A 130 -12.61 38.78 5.01
CA ILE A 130 -11.58 39.53 5.73
C ILE A 130 -12.13 40.11 7.04
N ASN A 131 -11.59 39.64 8.16
CA ASN A 131 -11.71 40.28 9.48
C ASN A 131 -10.32 40.47 10.11
N GLY A 132 -9.71 41.62 9.87
CA GLY A 132 -8.36 41.93 10.33
C GLY A 132 -8.20 43.41 10.64
N GLY A 133 -7.44 43.74 11.68
CA GLY A 133 -7.23 45.12 12.14
C GLY A 133 -7.47 45.33 13.64
N THR A 134 -8.11 44.39 14.35
CA THR A 134 -8.33 44.53 15.79
C THR A 134 -7.03 44.62 16.59
N ASN A 135 -5.99 43.90 16.16
CA ASN A 135 -4.66 44.02 16.76
C ASN A 135 -3.99 45.36 16.43
N ASP A 136 -4.25 45.96 15.26
CA ASP A 136 -3.79 47.31 14.94
C ASP A 136 -4.43 48.32 15.90
N ALA A 137 -5.74 48.20 16.17
CA ALA A 137 -6.43 49.03 17.17
C ALA A 137 -5.81 48.86 18.57
N ILE A 138 -5.66 47.62 19.04
CA ILE A 138 -5.12 47.33 20.38
C ILE A 138 -3.67 47.82 20.52
N GLN A 139 -2.87 47.68 19.46
CA GLN A 139 -1.45 48.06 19.46
C GLN A 139 -1.23 49.53 19.04
N ASN A 140 -2.31 50.28 18.76
CA ASN A 140 -2.28 51.65 18.23
C ASN A 140 -1.33 51.82 17.04
N PHE A 141 -1.34 50.87 16.11
CA PHE A 141 -0.39 50.81 15.00
C PHE A 141 -0.99 51.38 13.72
N ARG A 142 -0.52 52.58 13.33
CA ARG A 142 -0.81 53.20 12.02
C ARG A 142 -2.30 53.17 11.66
N LEU A 143 -3.14 53.62 12.59
CA LEU A 143 -4.60 53.61 12.44
C LEU A 143 -5.07 54.57 11.34
N ASP A 144 -4.33 55.65 11.11
CA ASP A 144 -4.56 56.66 10.07
C ASP A 144 -4.39 56.14 8.64
N THR A 145 -3.61 55.07 8.44
CA THR A 145 -3.28 54.51 7.12
C THR A 145 -3.75 53.06 6.96
N ILE A 146 -4.60 52.56 7.85
CA ILE A 146 -5.08 51.17 7.79
C ILE A 146 -6.00 50.92 6.59
N GLY A 147 -6.77 51.93 6.15
CA GLY A 147 -7.55 51.85 4.93
C GLY A 147 -6.66 51.62 3.70
N ASP A 148 -5.54 52.33 3.61
CA ASP A 148 -4.58 52.19 2.52
C ASP A 148 -3.95 50.78 2.51
N ARG A 149 -3.53 50.29 3.67
CA ARG A 149 -3.00 48.92 3.83
C ARG A 149 -4.03 47.84 3.50
N MET A 150 -5.30 48.08 3.81
CA MET A 150 -6.39 47.17 3.43
C MET A 150 -6.63 47.19 1.91
N ARG A 151 -6.49 48.35 1.25
CA ARG A 151 -6.52 48.42 -0.22
C ARG A 151 -5.39 47.60 -0.83
N GLU A 152 -4.16 47.78 -0.36
CA GLU A 152 -3.00 47.02 -0.83
C GLU A 152 -3.20 45.50 -0.68
N LEU A 153 -3.76 45.05 0.46
CA LEU A 153 -4.13 43.66 0.65
C LEU A 153 -5.16 43.20 -0.40
N ILE A 154 -6.26 43.93 -0.57
CA ILE A 154 -7.33 43.55 -1.52
C ILE A 154 -6.82 43.54 -2.97
N ASP A 155 -5.99 44.51 -3.35
CA ASP A 155 -5.36 44.55 -4.68
C ASP A 155 -4.49 43.32 -4.90
N TYR A 156 -3.68 42.92 -3.90
CA TYR A 156 -2.90 41.69 -3.97
C TYR A 156 -3.78 40.44 -4.15
N LEU A 157 -4.93 40.35 -3.46
CA LEU A 157 -5.84 39.20 -3.62
C LEU A 157 -6.33 39.08 -5.05
N PHE A 158 -6.71 40.20 -5.69
CA PHE A 158 -7.13 40.22 -7.08
C PHE A 158 -5.98 39.99 -8.06
N GLU A 159 -4.75 40.39 -7.72
CA GLU A 159 -3.58 40.07 -8.53
C GLU A 159 -3.26 38.58 -8.50
N ALA A 160 -3.29 37.95 -7.32
CA ALA A 160 -2.99 36.54 -7.14
C ALA A 160 -4.09 35.62 -7.70
N VAL A 161 -5.36 35.99 -7.54
CA VAL A 161 -6.52 35.23 -8.05
C VAL A 161 -7.55 36.19 -8.65
N PRO A 162 -7.47 36.48 -9.95
CA PRO A 162 -8.32 37.50 -10.59
C PRO A 162 -9.82 37.25 -10.54
N THR A 163 -10.25 35.99 -10.33
CA THR A 163 -11.66 35.59 -10.26
C THR A 163 -12.24 35.59 -8.85
N THR A 164 -11.43 35.85 -7.81
CA THR A 164 -11.92 35.84 -6.43
C THR A 164 -12.91 36.98 -6.18
N CYS A 165 -13.88 36.74 -5.30
CA CYS A 165 -14.67 37.78 -4.65
C CYS A 165 -14.12 38.06 -3.25
N VAL A 166 -14.35 39.28 -2.75
CA VAL A 166 -13.93 39.68 -1.39
C VAL A 166 -15.13 40.17 -0.60
N VAL A 167 -15.31 39.64 0.61
CA VAL A 167 -16.17 40.25 1.62
C VAL A 167 -15.28 40.87 2.68
N LEU A 168 -15.30 42.20 2.76
CA LEU A 168 -14.61 42.96 3.81
C LEU A 168 -15.59 43.17 4.97
N SER A 169 -15.23 42.76 6.17
CA SER A 169 -16.04 43.09 7.36
C SER A 169 -15.53 44.35 8.05
N THR A 170 -16.45 45.11 8.67
CA THR A 170 -16.07 45.97 9.78
C THR A 170 -15.62 45.11 10.97
N LEU A 171 -14.75 45.65 11.81
CA LEU A 171 -14.35 45.05 13.06
C LEU A 171 -15.52 45.08 14.05
N ILE A 172 -15.63 44.01 14.85
CA ILE A 172 -16.54 43.98 16.00
C ILE A 172 -16.05 44.94 17.11
N PRO A 173 -16.92 45.35 18.04
CA PRO A 173 -16.52 46.22 19.15
C PRO A 173 -15.38 45.65 19.98
N ASN A 174 -14.58 46.53 20.57
CA ASN A 174 -13.48 46.18 21.46
C ASN A 174 -13.57 47.01 22.75
N LYS A 175 -13.43 46.36 23.91
CA LYS A 175 -13.53 47.05 25.22
C LYS A 175 -12.25 47.84 25.57
N PHE A 176 -11.12 47.52 24.95
CA PHE A 176 -9.82 48.14 25.25
C PHE A 176 -9.58 49.42 24.43
N ASN A 177 -9.80 49.39 23.12
CA ASN A 177 -9.67 50.57 22.24
C ASN A 177 -10.87 50.72 21.29
N PRO A 178 -12.06 51.11 21.80
CA PRO A 178 -13.25 51.30 20.97
C PRO A 178 -13.06 52.40 19.91
N ALA A 179 -12.41 53.52 20.26
CA ALA A 179 -12.19 54.63 19.33
C ALA A 179 -11.29 54.23 18.15
N GLY A 180 -10.25 53.43 18.40
CA GLY A 180 -9.40 52.88 17.33
C GLY A 180 -10.17 51.94 16.40
N VAL A 181 -11.07 51.11 16.94
CA VAL A 181 -11.95 50.26 16.14
C VAL A 181 -12.90 51.08 15.28
N ASP A 182 -13.50 52.14 15.83
CA ASP A 182 -14.40 53.03 15.08
C ASP A 182 -13.67 53.73 13.92
N GLN A 183 -12.46 54.23 14.17
CA GLN A 183 -11.60 54.84 13.15
C GLN A 183 -11.24 53.86 12.02
N ILE A 184 -10.97 52.59 12.35
CA ILE A 184 -10.71 51.55 11.34
C ILE A 184 -11.98 51.26 10.54
N ASN A 185 -13.12 51.13 11.21
CA ASN A 185 -14.40 50.81 10.59
C ASN A 185 -14.84 51.87 9.58
N ASP A 186 -14.64 53.15 9.89
CA ASP A 186 -14.91 54.25 8.95
C ASP A 186 -14.06 54.15 7.69
N GLN A 187 -12.77 53.80 7.83
CA GLN A 187 -11.90 53.58 6.68
C GLN A 187 -12.30 52.33 5.88
N TYR A 188 -12.67 51.23 6.52
CA TYR A 188 -13.10 50.01 5.81
C TYR A 188 -14.40 50.21 5.03
N ARG A 189 -15.34 51.02 5.55
CA ARG A 189 -16.53 51.45 4.80
C ARG A 189 -16.15 52.23 3.55
N GLN A 190 -15.22 53.18 3.68
CA GLN A 190 -14.72 53.96 2.54
C GLN A 190 -14.02 53.08 1.50
N VAL A 191 -13.18 52.14 1.95
CA VAL A 191 -12.49 51.18 1.07
C VAL A 191 -13.49 50.32 0.29
N ALA A 192 -14.48 49.73 0.96
CA ALA A 192 -15.50 48.94 0.29
C ALA A 192 -16.32 49.78 -0.70
N ALA A 193 -16.69 51.02 -0.34
CA ALA A 193 -17.40 51.93 -1.22
C ALA A 193 -16.58 52.30 -2.47
N GLN A 194 -15.28 52.55 -2.32
CA GLN A 194 -14.37 52.86 -3.44
C GLN A 194 -14.24 51.68 -4.41
N TYR A 195 -13.99 50.47 -3.90
CA TYR A 195 -13.90 49.28 -4.76
C TYR A 195 -15.22 48.98 -5.47
N ARG A 196 -16.35 49.15 -4.77
CA ARG A 196 -17.67 49.00 -5.36
C ARG A 196 -17.92 50.02 -6.48
N ALA A 197 -17.56 51.29 -6.27
CA ALA A 197 -17.66 52.34 -7.29
C ALA A 197 -16.75 52.07 -8.50
N ALA A 198 -15.61 51.41 -8.28
CA ALA A 198 -14.69 50.97 -9.33
C ALA A 198 -15.12 49.66 -10.02
N GLY A 199 -16.27 49.09 -9.68
CA GLY A 199 -16.78 47.85 -10.29
C GLY A 199 -16.02 46.58 -9.88
N LYS A 200 -15.21 46.63 -8.82
CA LYS A 200 -14.51 45.46 -8.27
C LYS A 200 -15.45 44.62 -7.42
N HIS A 201 -15.23 43.31 -7.37
CA HIS A 201 -16.09 42.34 -6.67
C HIS A 201 -15.86 42.34 -5.14
N VAL A 202 -16.10 43.49 -4.50
CA VAL A 202 -15.97 43.70 -3.05
C VAL A 202 -17.33 44.06 -2.45
N VAL A 203 -17.77 43.34 -1.42
CA VAL A 203 -18.97 43.64 -0.62
C VAL A 203 -18.59 43.87 0.84
N LEU A 204 -19.26 44.80 1.51
CA LEU A 204 -19.07 45.08 2.94
C LEU A 204 -20.01 44.21 3.79
N ALA A 205 -19.47 43.53 4.79
CA ALA A 205 -20.24 42.93 5.89
C ALA A 205 -20.17 43.82 7.14
N GLU A 206 -21.25 44.56 7.41
CA GLU A 206 -21.31 45.45 8.57
C GLU A 206 -21.58 44.68 9.88
N MET A 207 -20.52 44.46 10.65
CA MET A 207 -20.55 43.76 11.95
C MET A 207 -20.82 44.70 13.13
N ALA A 208 -20.56 46.00 12.97
CA ALA A 208 -20.70 47.01 14.02
C ALA A 208 -22.14 47.59 14.03
N MET A 209 -22.27 48.89 14.36
CA MET A 209 -23.56 49.61 14.41
C MET A 209 -24.63 48.95 15.29
N GLY A 210 -24.22 48.40 16.42
CA GLY A 210 -25.13 47.80 17.40
C GLY A 210 -25.58 46.37 17.08
N TRP A 211 -25.10 45.75 15.99
CA TRP A 211 -25.39 44.35 15.68
C TRP A 211 -24.61 43.40 16.59
N VAL A 212 -23.28 43.34 16.43
CA VAL A 212 -22.39 42.77 17.44
C VAL A 212 -22.10 43.85 18.48
N THR A 213 -22.35 43.56 19.75
CA THR A 213 -22.18 44.51 20.87
C THR A 213 -21.09 44.05 21.83
N VAL A 214 -20.71 44.91 22.77
CA VAL A 214 -19.74 44.56 23.82
C VAL A 214 -20.21 43.42 24.73
N ASP A 215 -21.51 43.16 24.79
CA ASP A 215 -22.11 42.05 25.56
C ASP A 215 -21.86 40.70 24.89
N ASP A 216 -21.61 40.70 23.58
CA ASP A 216 -21.24 39.49 22.85
C ASP A 216 -19.79 39.05 23.12
N LEU A 217 -18.98 39.88 23.79
CA LEU A 217 -17.61 39.57 24.22
C LEU A 217 -17.62 38.88 25.58
N THR A 218 -17.88 37.57 25.57
CA THR A 218 -18.31 36.81 26.76
C THR A 218 -17.18 36.14 27.54
N ILE A 219 -15.92 36.20 27.09
CA ILE A 219 -14.81 35.60 27.84
C ILE A 219 -14.47 36.52 29.04
N PRO A 220 -14.45 36.02 30.28
CA PRO A 220 -14.10 36.83 31.46
C PRO A 220 -12.68 37.39 31.36
N GLY A 221 -12.54 38.71 31.55
CA GLY A 221 -11.25 39.41 31.48
C GLY A 221 -10.74 39.70 30.06
N ASP A 222 -11.45 39.20 29.03
CA ASP A 222 -11.14 39.46 27.64
C ASP A 222 -11.88 40.70 27.12
N THR A 223 -11.23 41.45 26.24
CA THR A 223 -11.73 42.71 25.70
C THR A 223 -12.08 42.65 24.21
N THR A 224 -11.91 41.50 23.58
CA THR A 224 -11.73 41.37 22.12
C THR A 224 -12.55 40.26 21.48
N HIS A 225 -12.70 39.11 22.14
CA HIS A 225 -13.19 37.89 21.55
C HIS A 225 -14.67 37.65 21.87
N PRO A 226 -15.50 37.36 20.85
CA PRO A 226 -16.89 37.03 21.06
C PRO A 226 -17.05 35.59 21.57
N GLY A 227 -18.18 35.33 22.24
CA GLY A 227 -18.68 33.98 22.48
C GLY A 227 -19.45 33.43 21.28
N ASP A 228 -20.02 32.23 21.43
CA ASP A 228 -20.78 31.56 20.36
C ASP A 228 -21.94 32.41 19.83
N SER A 229 -22.64 33.16 20.69
CA SER A 229 -23.72 34.06 20.27
C SER A 229 -23.23 35.20 19.36
N GLY A 230 -22.09 35.80 19.70
CA GLY A 230 -21.46 36.85 18.89
C GLY A 230 -20.96 36.31 17.55
N TYR A 231 -20.33 35.13 17.56
CA TYR A 231 -19.91 34.46 16.33
C TYR A 231 -21.08 34.09 15.41
N LYS A 232 -22.24 33.71 15.97
CA LYS A 232 -23.46 33.45 15.21
C LYS A 232 -24.02 34.73 14.54
N LYS A 233 -23.93 35.88 15.20
CA LYS A 233 -24.25 37.19 14.60
C LYS A 233 -23.30 37.56 13.46
N MET A 234 -22.01 37.27 13.61
CA MET A 234 -21.03 37.47 12.54
C MET A 234 -21.37 36.61 11.31
N ALA A 235 -21.63 35.31 11.50
CA ALA A 235 -22.03 34.39 10.43
C ALA A 235 -23.26 34.89 9.65
N THR A 236 -24.19 35.57 10.33
CA THR A 236 -25.37 36.17 9.69
C THR A 236 -24.97 37.23 8.68
N ARG A 237 -24.10 38.18 9.06
CA ARG A 237 -23.65 39.26 8.16
C ARG A 237 -22.76 38.74 7.04
N TRP A 238 -21.93 37.73 7.31
CA TRP A 238 -21.19 37.02 6.26
C TRP A 238 -22.12 36.41 5.22
N THR A 239 -23.16 35.70 5.67
CA THR A 239 -24.15 35.07 4.78
C THR A 239 -24.86 36.10 3.90
N GLN A 240 -25.26 37.25 4.48
CA GLN A 240 -25.90 38.33 3.72
C GLN A 240 -25.00 38.89 2.63
N ALA A 241 -23.74 39.18 2.95
CA ALA A 241 -22.78 39.72 1.99
C ALA A 241 -22.49 38.73 0.86
N ILE A 242 -22.40 37.43 1.16
CA ILE A 242 -22.25 36.37 0.14
C ILE A 242 -23.52 36.29 -0.72
N GLY A 243 -24.70 36.42 -0.12
CA GLY A 243 -25.97 36.50 -0.83
C GLY A 243 -26.03 37.69 -1.81
N GLU A 244 -25.43 38.82 -1.47
CA GLU A 244 -25.29 39.99 -2.36
C GLU A 244 -24.32 39.72 -3.52
N LEU A 245 -23.18 39.07 -3.27
CA LEU A 245 -22.25 38.65 -4.32
C LEU A 245 -22.95 37.74 -5.35
N GLU A 246 -23.77 36.78 -4.89
CA GLU A 246 -24.59 35.95 -5.77
C GLU A 246 -25.62 36.77 -6.54
N ALA A 247 -26.38 37.65 -5.86
CA ALA A 247 -27.44 38.43 -6.50
C ALA A 247 -26.91 39.33 -7.62
N ARG A 248 -25.63 39.71 -7.55
CA ARG A 248 -24.89 40.46 -8.57
C ARG A 248 -24.26 39.58 -9.66
N GLY A 249 -24.30 38.26 -9.51
CA GLY A 249 -23.68 37.29 -10.44
C GLY A 249 -22.16 37.30 -10.42
N TRP A 250 -21.54 37.71 -9.30
CA TRP A 250 -20.08 37.86 -9.21
C TRP A 250 -19.36 36.56 -8.82
N LEU A 251 -20.04 35.63 -8.16
CA LEU A 251 -19.46 34.34 -7.76
C LEU A 251 -19.21 33.46 -8.98
N GLN A 252 -18.02 32.86 -9.04
CA GLN A 252 -17.57 31.99 -10.13
C GLN A 252 -16.87 30.74 -9.56
N ALA A 253 -16.75 29.70 -10.36
CA ALA A 253 -16.04 28.48 -9.96
C ALA A 253 -14.56 28.77 -9.59
N PRO A 254 -14.02 28.09 -8.57
CA PRO A 254 -12.62 28.25 -8.18
C PRO A 254 -11.69 27.62 -9.24
N SER A 255 -10.43 28.04 -9.25
CA SER A 255 -9.44 27.47 -10.14
C SER A 255 -9.22 25.98 -9.84
N ALA A 256 -9.25 25.14 -10.88
CA ALA A 256 -8.90 23.72 -10.78
C ALA A 256 -7.39 23.47 -10.71
N ASP A 257 -6.57 24.51 -10.90
CA ASP A 257 -5.11 24.46 -10.84
C ASP A 257 -4.62 24.51 -9.38
N VAL A 258 -4.93 23.46 -8.62
CA VAL A 258 -4.50 23.24 -7.22
C VAL A 258 -4.23 21.75 -6.99
N ASP A 259 -3.37 21.42 -6.03
CA ASP A 259 -2.98 20.03 -5.73
C ASP A 259 -3.93 19.29 -4.76
N PHE A 260 -5.12 19.86 -4.52
CA PHE A 260 -6.16 19.29 -3.66
C PHE A 260 -7.53 19.34 -4.35
N SER A 261 -8.47 18.53 -3.88
CA SER A 261 -9.84 18.49 -4.41
C SER A 261 -10.76 19.37 -3.57
N ASP A 262 -11.61 20.16 -4.21
CA ASP A 262 -12.74 20.81 -3.51
C ASP A 262 -13.87 19.82 -3.20
N HIS A 263 -13.88 18.66 -3.88
CA HIS A 263 -14.98 17.71 -3.76
C HIS A 263 -15.02 17.09 -2.37
N VAL A 264 -16.12 17.38 -1.67
CA VAL A 264 -16.55 16.73 -0.43
C VAL A 264 -17.82 15.95 -0.79
N ASP A 265 -17.86 14.65 -0.52
CA ASP A 265 -19.13 13.91 -0.61
C ASP A 265 -20.14 14.59 0.35
N PRO A 266 -21.36 14.93 -0.08
CA PRO A 266 -22.40 15.52 0.79
C PRO A 266 -22.77 14.68 2.03
N GLN A 267 -22.17 13.50 2.23
CA GLN A 267 -22.22 12.70 3.45
C GLN A 267 -21.05 12.93 4.45
N GLY A 268 -20.11 13.84 4.15
CA GLY A 268 -18.97 14.17 5.02
C GLY A 268 -17.82 13.16 4.98
N ASP A 269 -17.81 12.25 4.00
CA ASP A 269 -16.83 11.17 3.94
C ASP A 269 -15.63 11.54 3.06
N ASN A 270 -14.52 11.89 3.74
CA ASN A 270 -13.22 12.20 3.17
C ASN A 270 -12.44 10.93 2.77
N THR A 271 -13.09 10.03 2.03
CA THR A 271 -12.54 8.70 1.70
C THR A 271 -12.03 8.61 0.27
N LYS A 272 -12.45 9.54 -0.61
CA LYS A 272 -12.12 9.51 -2.03
C LYS A 272 -11.10 10.57 -2.41
N CYS A 273 -9.82 10.24 -2.34
CA CYS A 273 -8.76 11.12 -2.81
C CYS A 273 -7.49 10.36 -3.21
N ASN A 274 -6.65 11.05 -3.99
CA ASN A 274 -5.33 10.54 -4.34
C ASN A 274 -4.46 10.37 -3.08
N LYS A 275 -3.79 9.22 -2.98
CA LYS A 275 -2.74 8.99 -2.00
C LYS A 275 -1.52 9.86 -2.34
N VAL A 276 -1.13 10.72 -1.40
CA VAL A 276 0.09 11.52 -1.50
C VAL A 276 1.21 10.82 -0.73
N LEU A 277 2.42 10.75 -1.29
CA LEU A 277 3.57 10.18 -0.60
C LEU A 277 3.82 10.91 0.73
N GLY A 278 3.95 10.15 1.82
CA GLY A 278 4.10 10.71 3.17
C GLY A 278 2.78 11.08 3.87
N SER A 279 1.64 11.13 3.16
CA SER A 279 0.34 11.30 3.84
C SER A 279 0.08 10.08 4.74
N GLY A 280 -0.42 10.34 5.95
CA GLY A 280 -0.62 9.29 6.95
C GLY A 280 0.66 8.80 7.64
N SER A 281 1.86 9.26 7.29
CA SER A 281 3.09 8.76 7.93
C SER A 281 3.20 9.09 9.42
N SER A 282 2.52 10.16 9.88
CA SER A 282 2.45 10.53 11.30
C SER A 282 1.39 9.75 12.10
N THR A 283 0.61 8.87 11.46
CA THR A 283 -0.49 8.15 12.10
C THR A 283 -0.09 6.75 12.56
N GLU A 284 1.21 6.47 12.66
CA GLU A 284 1.71 5.16 13.10
C GLU A 284 1.02 4.70 14.39
N LYS A 285 0.43 3.50 14.34
CA LYS A 285 -0.11 2.80 15.51
C LYS A 285 0.33 1.35 15.50
N GLN A 286 0.77 0.86 16.65
CA GLN A 286 0.86 -0.58 16.87
C GLN A 286 -0.56 -1.16 16.87
N VAL A 287 -0.89 -1.94 15.83
CA VAL A 287 -2.21 -2.56 15.69
C VAL A 287 -2.22 -3.98 16.21
N LEU A 288 -1.10 -4.71 16.24
CA LEU A 288 -1.03 -6.09 16.75
C LEU A 288 0.13 -6.29 17.72
N LYS A 289 -0.16 -6.79 18.93
CA LYS A 289 0.84 -7.17 19.95
C LYS A 289 1.28 -8.64 19.88
N ALA A 290 0.56 -9.46 19.13
CA ALA A 290 0.86 -10.89 18.93
C ALA A 290 1.02 -11.75 20.21
N ALA A 291 0.29 -11.42 21.28
CA ALA A 291 0.38 -12.13 22.56
C ALA A 291 -0.52 -13.37 22.67
N SER A 292 -1.43 -13.59 21.70
CA SER A 292 -2.32 -14.75 21.71
C SER A 292 -1.56 -16.04 21.41
N PRO A 293 -1.81 -17.15 22.10
CA PRO A 293 -1.22 -18.45 21.78
C PRO A 293 -1.63 -18.99 20.41
N ASN A 294 -2.73 -18.46 19.83
CA ASN A 294 -3.16 -18.80 18.48
C ASN A 294 -2.31 -18.12 17.39
N ILE A 295 -1.48 -17.14 17.75
CA ILE A 295 -0.49 -16.53 16.85
C ILE A 295 0.84 -17.24 17.08
N ASN A 296 1.07 -18.30 16.30
CA ASN A 296 2.16 -19.25 16.49
C ASN A 296 2.95 -19.53 15.21
N ASP A 297 4.15 -20.07 15.40
CA ASP A 297 5.05 -20.59 14.37
C ASP A 297 5.24 -22.10 14.59
N ASP A 298 6.12 -22.73 13.81
CA ASP A 298 6.53 -24.13 14.03
C ASP A 298 7.70 -24.26 15.03
N GLY A 299 8.03 -23.17 15.74
CA GLY A 299 9.10 -23.07 16.73
C GLY A 299 10.50 -22.91 16.13
N ARG A 300 11.53 -22.80 16.97
CA ARG A 300 12.94 -22.80 16.53
C ARG A 300 13.31 -24.16 15.93
N TYR A 301 14.17 -24.17 14.91
CA TYR A 301 14.72 -25.43 14.40
C TYR A 301 15.45 -26.21 15.50
N VAL A 302 15.05 -27.48 15.64
CA VAL A 302 15.70 -28.47 16.49
C VAL A 302 16.15 -29.63 15.61
N HIS A 303 17.46 -29.80 15.53
CA HIS A 303 18.04 -30.86 14.72
C HIS A 303 17.83 -32.23 15.38
N SER A 304 17.45 -33.21 14.57
CA SER A 304 17.52 -34.62 14.92
C SER A 304 17.77 -35.42 13.64
N SER A 305 18.35 -36.60 13.77
CA SER A 305 18.67 -37.42 12.61
C SER A 305 18.73 -38.90 12.94
N VAL A 306 18.60 -39.73 11.90
CA VAL A 306 18.65 -41.19 11.97
C VAL A 306 19.69 -41.70 10.98
N GLY A 307 20.65 -42.48 11.48
CA GLY A 307 21.65 -43.14 10.63
C GLY A 307 20.99 -44.17 9.73
N MET A 308 21.25 -44.08 8.42
CA MET A 308 20.68 -44.97 7.40
C MET A 308 21.68 -46.03 6.91
N GLY A 309 22.91 -46.02 7.45
CA GLY A 309 23.97 -46.95 7.09
C GLY A 309 24.52 -46.69 5.69
N VAL A 310 25.05 -47.75 5.06
CA VAL A 310 25.57 -47.68 3.69
C VAL A 310 24.41 -47.82 2.71
N ILE A 311 24.17 -46.77 1.91
CA ILE A 311 23.07 -46.73 0.94
C ILE A 311 23.52 -47.02 -0.50
N LYS A 312 24.83 -46.91 -0.77
CA LYS A 312 25.43 -47.26 -2.06
C LYS A 312 26.89 -47.65 -1.85
N MET A 313 27.36 -48.59 -2.67
CA MET A 313 28.77 -48.92 -2.82
C MET A 313 29.16 -48.85 -4.30
N GLY A 314 30.43 -48.61 -4.56
CA GLY A 314 30.97 -48.64 -5.92
C GLY A 314 32.45 -48.32 -5.97
N SER A 315 32.93 -48.03 -7.17
CA SER A 315 34.29 -47.55 -7.42
C SER A 315 34.22 -46.28 -8.25
N TYR A 316 35.01 -45.27 -7.88
CA TYR A 316 35.19 -44.04 -8.66
C TYR A 316 36.68 -43.77 -8.87
N SER A 317 37.04 -43.05 -9.93
CA SER A 317 38.42 -42.61 -10.13
C SER A 317 38.75 -41.43 -9.23
N SER A 318 39.98 -41.29 -8.78
CA SER A 318 40.57 -40.03 -8.36
C SER A 318 40.98 -39.32 -9.66
N PRO A 319 40.21 -38.33 -10.15
CA PRO A 319 39.71 -37.17 -9.39
C PRO A 319 38.18 -36.92 -9.48
N ASP A 320 37.36 -37.98 -9.47
CA ASP A 320 35.90 -37.86 -9.59
C ASP A 320 35.37 -36.88 -8.55
N THR A 321 34.78 -35.79 -9.04
CA THR A 321 34.15 -34.77 -8.19
C THR A 321 32.65 -35.03 -8.15
N VAL A 322 32.04 -34.92 -6.96
CA VAL A 322 30.64 -35.32 -6.71
C VAL A 322 29.81 -34.10 -6.30
N TRP A 323 28.54 -34.09 -6.71
CA TRP A 323 27.52 -33.12 -6.31
C TRP A 323 26.17 -33.80 -6.15
N PHE A 324 25.25 -33.11 -5.50
CA PHE A 324 23.84 -33.48 -5.44
C PHE A 324 23.02 -32.28 -5.90
N ALA A 325 22.09 -32.49 -6.83
CA ALA A 325 21.18 -31.46 -7.30
C ALA A 325 19.93 -32.06 -7.93
N GLN A 326 18.84 -31.30 -7.96
CA GLN A 326 17.55 -31.72 -8.51
C GLN A 326 17.58 -31.66 -10.05
N LEU A 327 18.04 -32.70 -10.75
CA LEU A 327 18.10 -32.66 -12.21
C LEU A 327 16.78 -33.09 -12.88
N ILE A 328 16.00 -33.93 -12.20
CA ILE A 328 14.74 -34.49 -12.71
C ILE A 328 13.59 -34.23 -11.74
N GLY A 329 12.54 -33.55 -12.20
CA GLY A 329 11.41 -33.09 -11.38
C GLY A 329 10.49 -34.16 -10.77
N TYR A 330 10.47 -35.39 -11.28
CA TYR A 330 9.59 -36.52 -10.88
C TYR A 330 8.08 -36.19 -10.72
N GLY A 331 7.59 -35.07 -11.27
CA GLY A 331 6.24 -34.56 -10.97
C GLY A 331 6.03 -34.19 -9.49
N SER A 332 7.11 -34.08 -8.71
CA SER A 332 7.07 -33.71 -7.30
C SER A 332 6.70 -32.24 -7.13
N GLN A 333 5.93 -31.93 -6.09
CA GLN A 333 5.66 -30.56 -5.72
C GLN A 333 6.93 -29.93 -5.15
N ARG A 334 7.10 -28.61 -5.38
CA ARG A 334 8.18 -27.85 -4.75
C ARG A 334 8.19 -28.10 -3.23
N GLY A 335 9.33 -28.49 -2.69
CA GLY A 335 9.58 -28.77 -1.27
C GLY A 335 9.67 -30.26 -0.95
N SER A 336 9.35 -31.13 -1.89
CA SER A 336 9.44 -32.60 -1.77
C SER A 336 10.48 -33.22 -2.70
N GLU A 337 11.27 -32.36 -3.37
CA GLU A 337 12.24 -32.76 -4.37
C GLU A 337 13.36 -33.61 -3.76
N ARG A 338 14.03 -34.39 -4.62
CA ARG A 338 15.07 -35.33 -4.24
C ARG A 338 16.27 -35.16 -5.14
N GLU A 339 17.40 -34.82 -4.55
CA GLU A 339 18.58 -34.49 -5.33
C GLU A 339 19.24 -35.75 -5.90
N ASP A 340 19.52 -35.69 -7.20
CA ASP A 340 20.20 -36.70 -7.98
C ASP A 340 21.71 -36.64 -7.70
N TRP A 341 22.37 -37.80 -7.74
CA TRP A 341 23.82 -37.86 -7.56
C TRP A 341 24.49 -37.54 -8.88
N ILE A 342 25.29 -36.48 -8.92
CA ILE A 342 26.10 -36.08 -10.06
C ILE A 342 27.58 -36.33 -9.79
N TYR A 343 28.33 -36.80 -10.79
CA TYR A 343 29.78 -36.91 -10.69
C TYR A 343 30.49 -36.69 -12.03
N SER A 344 31.73 -36.21 -11.97
CA SER A 344 32.53 -35.88 -13.15
C SER A 344 33.79 -36.73 -13.22
N VAL A 345 33.96 -37.51 -14.30
CA VAL A 345 35.18 -38.29 -14.59
C VAL A 345 36.24 -37.41 -15.27
N SER A 346 35.82 -36.40 -16.03
CA SER A 346 36.68 -35.38 -16.63
C SER A 346 35.86 -34.14 -16.99
N LYS A 347 36.54 -33.07 -17.43
CA LYS A 347 35.90 -31.85 -17.95
C LYS A 347 34.79 -32.10 -18.99
N SER A 348 34.87 -33.22 -19.72
CA SER A 348 33.96 -33.57 -20.82
C SER A 348 33.08 -34.80 -20.54
N ASN A 349 33.14 -35.32 -19.32
CA ASN A 349 32.45 -36.55 -18.97
C ASN A 349 31.78 -36.44 -17.60
N ILE A 350 30.54 -35.94 -17.60
CA ILE A 350 29.69 -35.77 -16.43
C ILE A 350 28.56 -36.80 -16.50
N HIS A 351 28.33 -37.47 -15.39
CA HIS A 351 27.31 -38.48 -15.22
C HIS A 351 26.38 -38.09 -14.07
N PHE A 352 25.15 -38.60 -14.10
CA PHE A 352 24.26 -38.57 -12.96
C PHE A 352 23.68 -39.96 -12.69
N ARG A 353 23.16 -40.14 -11.48
CA ARG A 353 22.32 -41.26 -11.06
C ARG A 353 21.05 -40.68 -10.50
N GLU A 354 19.93 -41.06 -11.13
CA GLU A 354 18.60 -40.67 -10.67
C GLU A 354 18.37 -41.15 -9.23
N ASN A 355 17.89 -40.25 -8.38
CA ASN A 355 17.43 -40.56 -7.03
C ASN A 355 15.99 -41.09 -7.08
N ARG A 356 15.85 -42.41 -6.93
CA ARG A 356 14.55 -43.11 -6.95
C ARG A 356 13.82 -43.05 -5.61
N GLY A 357 14.42 -42.36 -4.62
CA GLY A 357 13.90 -42.20 -3.27
C GLY A 357 14.37 -43.25 -2.29
N ASN A 358 14.15 -42.97 -1.01
CA ASN A 358 14.54 -43.84 0.10
C ASN A 358 16.04 -44.22 0.11
N GLY A 359 16.90 -43.34 -0.41
CA GLY A 359 18.35 -43.59 -0.53
C GLY A 359 18.73 -44.55 -1.66
N VAL A 360 17.83 -44.85 -2.60
CA VAL A 360 18.10 -45.72 -3.75
C VAL A 360 18.45 -44.89 -4.99
N PHE A 361 19.61 -45.17 -5.57
CA PHE A 361 20.10 -44.52 -6.79
C PHE A 361 20.17 -45.50 -7.96
N GLY A 362 19.72 -45.04 -9.13
CA GLY A 362 19.80 -45.75 -10.39
C GLY A 362 21.23 -45.98 -10.92
N ASP A 363 21.29 -46.51 -12.13
CA ASP A 363 22.53 -46.67 -12.86
C ASP A 363 23.08 -45.33 -13.33
N ALA A 364 24.38 -45.28 -13.60
CA ALA A 364 25.02 -44.06 -14.07
C ALA A 364 24.64 -43.79 -15.52
N VAL A 365 24.17 -42.57 -15.79
CA VAL A 365 23.80 -42.08 -17.12
C VAL A 365 24.66 -40.87 -17.44
N ARG A 366 25.30 -40.86 -18.61
CA ARG A 366 26.09 -39.71 -19.08
C ARG A 366 25.16 -38.56 -19.48
N ILE A 367 25.49 -37.32 -19.09
CA ILE A 367 24.79 -36.12 -19.55
C ILE A 367 25.46 -35.63 -20.85
N PRO A 368 24.84 -35.81 -22.02
CA PRO A 368 25.53 -35.64 -23.31
C PRO A 368 25.79 -34.17 -23.67
N THR A 369 24.98 -33.25 -23.15
CA THR A 369 25.03 -31.80 -23.45
C THR A 369 26.10 -31.05 -22.67
N LEU A 370 26.75 -31.70 -21.71
CA LEU A 370 27.77 -31.09 -20.88
C LEU A 370 29.16 -31.60 -21.29
N GLY A 371 30.05 -30.70 -21.72
CA GLY A 371 31.46 -31.05 -21.88
C GLY A 371 32.39 -29.91 -22.29
N GLY A 372 33.62 -29.95 -21.77
CA GLY A 372 34.76 -29.14 -22.21
C GLY A 372 34.75 -27.66 -21.82
N THR A 373 33.62 -27.15 -21.33
CA THR A 373 33.39 -25.71 -21.16
C THR A 373 33.70 -25.18 -19.76
N CYS A 374 33.72 -26.04 -18.73
CA CYS A 374 33.94 -25.63 -17.34
C CYS A 374 35.01 -26.47 -16.66
N ASP A 375 35.98 -25.85 -15.99
CA ASP A 375 36.93 -26.59 -15.16
C ASP A 375 36.19 -27.28 -14.01
N VAL A 376 36.58 -28.51 -13.67
CA VAL A 376 35.86 -29.35 -12.70
C VAL A 376 35.70 -28.65 -11.34
N GLU A 377 36.73 -27.91 -10.89
CA GLU A 377 36.70 -27.09 -9.66
C GLU A 377 35.66 -25.96 -9.67
N GLY A 378 35.29 -25.48 -10.87
CA GLY A 378 34.34 -24.40 -11.10
C GLY A 378 32.88 -24.86 -11.22
N ILE A 379 32.62 -26.18 -11.34
CA ILE A 379 31.26 -26.71 -11.51
C ILE A 379 30.44 -26.48 -10.24
N ARG A 380 29.26 -25.91 -10.40
CA ARG A 380 28.21 -25.73 -9.38
C ARG A 380 26.86 -26.14 -9.98
N TRP A 381 25.88 -26.35 -9.11
CA TRP A 381 24.52 -26.72 -9.48
C TRP A 381 23.54 -25.94 -8.62
N GLY A 382 22.43 -25.51 -9.22
CA GLY A 382 21.36 -24.81 -8.51
C GLY A 382 20.37 -24.19 -9.49
N ASP A 383 19.16 -23.92 -9.04
CA ASP A 383 18.06 -23.39 -9.86
C ASP A 383 18.17 -21.85 -9.96
N VAL A 384 18.51 -21.32 -11.14
CA VAL A 384 18.67 -19.86 -11.33
C VAL A 384 17.41 -19.18 -11.83
N ASN A 385 16.43 -19.94 -12.34
CA ASN A 385 15.24 -19.41 -13.00
C ASN A 385 13.91 -19.73 -12.25
N ASN A 386 14.01 -20.46 -11.13
CA ASN A 386 12.94 -20.92 -10.26
C ASN A 386 11.98 -21.94 -10.92
N ASP A 387 12.46 -22.75 -11.87
CA ASP A 387 11.62 -23.78 -12.53
C ASP A 387 11.57 -25.12 -11.77
N GLY A 388 12.32 -25.24 -10.67
CA GLY A 388 12.41 -26.44 -9.83
C GLY A 388 13.44 -27.46 -10.30
N LEU A 389 14.21 -27.16 -11.35
CA LEU A 389 15.33 -27.96 -11.83
C LEU A 389 16.64 -27.21 -11.57
N ALA A 390 17.66 -27.94 -11.14
CA ALA A 390 18.98 -27.38 -10.97
C ALA A 390 19.68 -27.22 -12.33
N ASP A 391 20.25 -26.03 -12.54
CA ASP A 391 21.01 -25.67 -13.73
C ASP A 391 22.48 -26.03 -13.59
N PHE A 392 23.15 -26.15 -14.73
CA PHE A 392 24.59 -26.33 -14.76
C PHE A 392 25.27 -24.96 -14.69
N ILE A 393 26.11 -24.77 -13.67
CA ILE A 393 26.77 -23.50 -13.40
C ILE A 393 28.28 -23.69 -13.49
N CYS A 394 28.96 -22.78 -14.18
CA CYS A 394 30.41 -22.70 -14.18
C CYS A 394 30.89 -21.39 -13.56
N ILE A 395 31.76 -21.52 -12.57
CA ILE A 395 32.52 -20.41 -11.97
C ILE A 395 33.96 -20.46 -12.48
N ASP A 396 34.35 -19.45 -13.26
CA ASP A 396 35.73 -19.34 -13.73
C ASP A 396 36.71 -18.99 -12.59
N ALA A 397 38.01 -18.97 -12.87
CA ALA A 397 39.02 -18.68 -11.85
C ALA A 397 38.88 -17.29 -11.20
N ALA A 398 38.41 -16.29 -11.96
CA ALA A 398 38.15 -14.94 -11.46
C ALA A 398 36.84 -14.85 -10.66
N GLY A 399 35.96 -15.85 -10.77
CA GLY A 399 34.66 -15.89 -10.10
C GLY A 399 33.48 -15.54 -11.01
N ALA A 400 33.68 -15.29 -12.31
CA ALA A 400 32.55 -15.03 -13.20
C ALA A 400 31.70 -16.30 -13.37
N MET A 401 30.39 -16.12 -13.40
CA MET A 401 29.39 -17.19 -13.49
C MET A 401 28.82 -17.27 -14.90
N SER A 402 28.88 -18.46 -15.51
CA SER A 402 28.13 -18.81 -16.72
C SER A 402 27.17 -19.96 -16.44
N VAL A 403 26.03 -19.98 -17.12
CA VAL A 403 24.94 -20.93 -16.83
C VAL A 403 24.50 -21.66 -18.11
N LYS A 404 24.12 -22.93 -17.94
CA LYS A 404 23.30 -23.66 -18.91
C LYS A 404 22.01 -24.10 -18.23
N ILE A 405 20.87 -23.71 -18.79
CA ILE A 405 19.54 -23.98 -18.25
C ILE A 405 19.18 -25.45 -18.46
N ASN A 406 18.68 -26.10 -17.42
CA ASN A 406 18.15 -27.46 -17.50
C ASN A 406 16.74 -27.45 -18.12
N GLU A 407 16.61 -27.95 -19.36
CA GLU A 407 15.32 -28.02 -20.07
C GLU A 407 14.52 -29.29 -19.71
N GLY A 408 14.97 -30.02 -18.68
CA GLY A 408 14.38 -31.28 -18.24
C GLY A 408 14.75 -32.47 -19.12
N GLY A 409 13.97 -33.55 -18.98
CA GLY A 409 14.20 -34.83 -19.63
C GLY A 409 14.97 -35.85 -18.78
N SER A 410 15.05 -37.09 -19.27
CA SER A 410 15.85 -38.16 -18.66
C SER A 410 16.53 -38.96 -19.79
N PRO A 411 17.83 -38.73 -20.08
CA PRO A 411 18.74 -37.81 -19.38
C PRO A 411 18.37 -36.32 -19.57
N PRO A 412 18.73 -35.45 -18.61
CA PRO A 412 18.47 -34.02 -18.70
C PRO A 412 19.25 -33.36 -19.85
N VAL A 413 18.63 -32.35 -20.47
CA VAL A 413 19.17 -31.56 -21.58
C VAL A 413 19.48 -30.15 -21.09
N PHE A 414 20.60 -29.58 -21.55
CA PHE A 414 21.06 -28.27 -21.07
C PHE A 414 21.30 -27.30 -22.23
N ARG A 415 20.73 -26.10 -22.14
CA ARG A 415 20.90 -25.01 -23.12
C ARG A 415 21.80 -23.91 -22.55
N ASP A 416 22.86 -23.59 -23.28
CA ASP A 416 23.83 -22.57 -22.86
C ASP A 416 23.27 -21.14 -23.01
N ILE A 417 23.35 -20.35 -21.94
CA ILE A 417 22.95 -18.93 -21.92
C ILE A 417 24.12 -17.98 -21.67
N GLY A 418 25.35 -18.51 -21.67
CA GLY A 418 26.59 -17.77 -21.55
C GLY A 418 26.80 -17.14 -20.18
N THR A 419 27.50 -16.00 -20.14
CA THR A 419 27.77 -15.27 -18.90
C THR A 419 26.47 -14.77 -18.26
N TYR A 420 26.32 -15.16 -16.99
CA TYR A 420 25.18 -14.88 -16.14
C TYR A 420 25.47 -13.75 -15.14
N LYS A 421 26.66 -13.77 -14.54
CA LYS A 421 27.16 -12.71 -13.65
C LYS A 421 28.66 -12.52 -13.85
N GLY A 422 29.12 -11.27 -13.92
CA GLY A 422 30.54 -10.94 -13.90
C GLY A 422 31.21 -11.22 -12.55
N ALA A 423 32.53 -11.38 -12.54
CA ALA A 423 33.29 -11.58 -11.32
C ALA A 423 33.19 -10.36 -10.39
N PRO A 424 32.86 -10.53 -9.09
CA PRO A 424 32.95 -9.45 -8.13
C PRO A 424 34.42 -9.11 -7.82
N ALA A 425 34.73 -7.82 -7.73
CA ALA A 425 36.10 -7.36 -7.46
C ALA A 425 36.61 -7.83 -6.08
N GLY A 426 37.88 -8.24 -6.02
CA GLY A 426 38.53 -8.66 -4.77
C GLY A 426 38.27 -10.11 -4.35
N TYR A 427 37.50 -10.88 -5.12
CA TYR A 427 37.21 -12.29 -4.86
C TYR A 427 37.64 -13.17 -6.04
N SER A 428 37.84 -14.45 -5.77
CA SER A 428 38.11 -15.47 -6.78
C SER A 428 37.12 -16.63 -6.66
N ARG A 429 37.22 -17.61 -7.56
CA ARG A 429 36.48 -18.88 -7.49
C ARG A 429 36.37 -19.48 -6.10
N THR A 430 37.45 -19.45 -5.32
CA THR A 430 37.53 -20.12 -4.01
C THR A 430 36.58 -19.48 -2.98
N ASN A 431 36.27 -18.20 -3.15
CA ASN A 431 35.37 -17.45 -2.27
C ASN A 431 33.90 -17.74 -2.55
N VAL A 432 33.54 -18.19 -3.77
CA VAL A 432 32.14 -18.26 -4.22
C VAL A 432 31.37 -19.36 -3.48
N ARG A 433 30.21 -18.99 -2.95
CA ARG A 433 29.17 -19.89 -2.43
C ARG A 433 27.85 -19.45 -3.07
N LEU A 434 27.07 -20.37 -3.60
CA LEU A 434 25.78 -20.04 -4.20
C LEU A 434 24.67 -20.56 -3.28
N GLY A 435 23.59 -19.81 -3.15
CA GLY A 435 22.45 -20.18 -2.32
C GLY A 435 21.31 -19.19 -2.48
N ASP A 436 20.07 -19.64 -2.39
CA ASP A 436 18.90 -18.77 -2.37
C ASP A 436 18.76 -18.17 -0.96
N MET A 437 19.19 -16.93 -0.77
CA MET A 437 19.29 -16.33 0.56
C MET A 437 17.99 -15.66 0.99
N ASP A 438 17.14 -15.25 0.06
CA ASP A 438 15.89 -14.56 0.35
C ASP A 438 14.64 -15.46 0.22
N GLY A 439 14.81 -16.66 -0.32
CA GLY A 439 13.79 -17.69 -0.43
C GLY A 439 12.80 -17.46 -1.58
N ASP A 440 13.21 -16.77 -2.65
CA ASP A 440 12.38 -16.59 -3.85
C ASP A 440 12.49 -17.73 -4.87
N GLY A 441 13.30 -18.74 -4.56
CA GLY A 441 13.51 -19.93 -5.35
C GLY A 441 14.57 -19.74 -6.43
N ARG A 442 15.20 -18.56 -6.52
CA ARG A 442 16.30 -18.29 -7.45
C ARG A 442 17.61 -18.28 -6.70
N LEU A 443 18.61 -18.91 -7.29
CA LEU A 443 19.94 -18.97 -6.72
C LEU A 443 20.61 -17.59 -6.71
N ASP A 444 21.05 -17.14 -5.53
CA ASP A 444 21.84 -15.93 -5.37
C ASP A 444 23.34 -16.21 -5.47
N TYR A 445 24.09 -15.16 -5.78
CA TYR A 445 25.54 -15.22 -5.86
C TYR A 445 26.14 -14.69 -4.56
N CYS A 446 26.80 -15.55 -3.79
CA CYS A 446 27.51 -15.15 -2.59
C CYS A 446 29.00 -15.40 -2.65
N VAL A 447 29.73 -14.69 -1.78
CA VAL A 447 31.15 -14.90 -1.52
C VAL A 447 31.39 -14.94 -0.01
N VAL A 448 32.36 -15.74 0.38
CA VAL A 448 32.88 -15.80 1.74
C VAL A 448 34.36 -15.41 1.73
N SER A 449 34.75 -14.55 2.66
CA SER A 449 36.14 -14.15 2.88
C SER A 449 36.43 -13.99 4.36
N ILE A 450 37.70 -13.79 4.73
CA ILE A 450 38.08 -13.44 6.11
C ILE A 450 38.41 -11.95 6.11
N GLU A 451 37.57 -11.16 6.79
CA GLU A 451 37.71 -9.72 6.94
C GLU A 451 37.92 -9.42 8.43
N SER A 452 39.01 -8.73 8.79
CA SER A 452 39.32 -8.34 10.18
C SER A 452 39.24 -9.49 11.20
N GLY A 453 39.64 -10.71 10.82
CA GLY A 453 39.63 -11.90 11.69
C GLY A 453 38.27 -12.60 11.85
N ALA A 454 37.27 -12.24 11.05
CA ALA A 454 35.97 -12.90 10.99
C ALA A 454 35.63 -13.34 9.56
N GLY A 455 34.92 -14.45 9.43
CA GLY A 455 34.31 -14.85 8.16
C GLY A 455 33.21 -13.86 7.78
N ALA A 456 33.25 -13.29 6.58
CA ALA A 456 32.25 -12.37 6.06
C ALA A 456 31.56 -13.00 4.84
N LEU A 457 30.25 -13.22 4.94
CA LEU A 457 29.38 -13.63 3.85
C LEU A 457 28.77 -12.40 3.19
N ARG A 458 28.94 -12.24 1.89
CA ARG A 458 28.31 -11.17 1.08
C ARG A 458 27.55 -11.81 -0.06
N CYS A 459 26.37 -11.30 -0.38
CA CYS A 459 25.47 -11.90 -1.35
C CYS A 459 24.83 -10.84 -2.24
N TRP A 460 24.68 -11.18 -3.52
CA TRP A 460 23.93 -10.40 -4.48
C TRP A 460 22.75 -11.23 -4.96
N ARG A 461 21.56 -10.65 -4.83
CA ARG A 461 20.31 -11.26 -5.21
C ARG A 461 20.14 -11.37 -6.71
N ASN A 462 19.60 -12.49 -7.18
CA ASN A 462 19.09 -12.62 -8.55
C ASN A 462 17.68 -12.00 -8.69
N GLY A 463 17.60 -10.81 -9.28
CA GLY A 463 16.33 -10.08 -9.44
C GLY A 463 15.50 -10.45 -10.69
N GLY A 464 15.90 -11.47 -11.46
CA GLY A 464 15.23 -11.83 -12.72
C GLY A 464 13.85 -12.46 -12.54
N THR A 465 13.02 -12.40 -13.59
CA THR A 465 11.74 -13.11 -13.70
C THR A 465 11.73 -14.17 -14.81
N THR A 466 12.87 -14.35 -15.48
CA THR A 466 13.06 -15.25 -16.63
C THR A 466 14.24 -16.18 -16.37
N ASP A 467 14.72 -16.87 -17.41
CA ASP A 467 15.99 -17.62 -17.38
C ASP A 467 17.19 -16.77 -16.96
N LYS A 468 17.15 -15.45 -17.14
CA LYS A 468 18.27 -14.55 -16.83
C LYS A 468 17.90 -13.51 -15.78
N ALA A 469 18.86 -13.20 -14.92
CA ALA A 469 18.80 -12.08 -13.99
C ALA A 469 18.61 -10.75 -14.75
N SER A 470 17.60 -9.97 -14.36
CA SER A 470 17.41 -8.59 -14.84
C SER A 470 18.41 -7.62 -14.20
N GLY A 471 18.96 -8.00 -13.03
CA GLY A 471 19.96 -7.26 -12.27
C GLY A 471 20.43 -8.05 -11.05
N TRP A 472 21.50 -7.56 -10.42
CA TRP A 472 22.08 -8.12 -9.20
C TRP A 472 22.06 -7.08 -8.08
N GLU A 473 21.33 -7.36 -7.00
CA GLU A 473 21.12 -6.41 -5.90
C GLU A 473 21.95 -6.82 -4.68
N ASP A 474 22.74 -5.92 -4.09
CA ASP A 474 23.51 -6.22 -2.87
C ASP A 474 22.56 -6.38 -1.67
N LEU A 475 22.42 -7.61 -1.18
CA LEU A 475 21.54 -7.94 -0.05
C LEU A 475 21.98 -7.24 1.25
N GLY A 476 23.29 -7.06 1.44
CA GLY A 476 23.86 -6.47 2.66
C GLY A 476 24.04 -4.95 2.58
N ARG A 477 23.72 -4.32 1.45
CA ARG A 477 23.86 -2.86 1.22
C ARG A 477 25.25 -2.33 1.62
N GLY A 478 26.30 -3.04 1.22
CA GLY A 478 27.69 -2.72 1.54
C GLY A 478 28.26 -3.41 2.79
N ALA A 479 27.41 -3.96 3.66
CA ALA A 479 27.84 -4.75 4.82
C ALA A 479 27.80 -6.27 4.53
N PRO A 480 28.57 -7.09 5.25
CA PRO A 480 28.37 -8.54 5.24
C PRO A 480 26.95 -8.92 5.71
N LEU A 481 26.33 -9.86 5.02
CA LEU A 481 25.03 -10.44 5.37
C LEU A 481 25.10 -11.28 6.65
N PHE A 482 26.27 -11.91 6.87
CA PHE A 482 26.57 -12.70 8.04
C PHE A 482 28.07 -12.60 8.37
N THR A 483 28.38 -12.55 9.66
CA THR A 483 29.76 -12.56 10.16
C THR A 483 29.97 -13.71 11.15
N LEU A 484 31.05 -14.47 10.97
CA LEU A 484 31.43 -15.57 11.83
C LEU A 484 32.78 -15.30 12.52
N PRO A 485 32.79 -14.89 13.80
CA PRO A 485 34.02 -14.60 14.54
C PRO A 485 34.93 -15.83 14.65
N GLY A 486 36.24 -15.62 14.53
CA GLY A 486 37.24 -16.68 14.76
C GLY A 486 37.34 -17.72 13.65
N LEU A 487 36.75 -17.47 12.48
CA LEU A 487 36.89 -18.34 11.31
C LEU A 487 38.33 -18.28 10.77
N THR A 488 39.01 -19.42 10.70
CA THR A 488 40.41 -19.53 10.26
C THR A 488 40.57 -19.91 8.79
N ASP A 489 39.56 -20.55 8.21
CA ASP A 489 39.50 -20.90 6.78
C ASP A 489 38.05 -20.84 6.29
N ILE A 490 37.85 -20.58 4.99
CA ILE A 490 36.51 -20.47 4.39
C ILE A 490 36.02 -21.79 3.78
N ASP A 491 36.88 -22.81 3.74
CA ASP A 491 36.65 -24.06 3.02
C ASP A 491 35.56 -24.90 3.67
N GLY A 492 35.25 -24.65 4.95
CA GLY A 492 34.17 -25.27 5.72
C GLY A 492 32.79 -24.64 5.52
N ILE A 493 32.71 -23.44 4.96
CA ILE A 493 31.43 -22.73 4.84
C ILE A 493 30.59 -23.28 3.69
N ARG A 494 29.35 -23.64 3.99
CA ARG A 494 28.33 -24.12 3.04
C ARG A 494 27.05 -23.29 3.21
N LEU A 495 26.34 -23.10 2.10
CA LEU A 495 24.99 -22.56 2.08
C LEU A 495 24.06 -23.71 1.71
N VAL A 496 23.11 -24.04 2.58
CA VAL A 496 22.23 -25.21 2.43
C VAL A 496 20.91 -24.93 3.13
N ASP A 497 19.78 -25.20 2.48
CA ASP A 497 18.47 -25.23 3.16
C ASP A 497 18.37 -26.50 4.05
N LEU A 498 18.54 -26.34 5.37
CA LEU A 498 18.55 -27.46 6.31
C LEU A 498 17.16 -27.75 6.90
N ASN A 499 16.35 -26.71 7.11
CA ASN A 499 15.03 -26.79 7.75
C ASN A 499 13.88 -27.01 6.75
N GLY A 500 14.13 -26.84 5.45
CA GLY A 500 13.19 -27.04 4.34
C GLY A 500 12.28 -25.84 4.11
N ASP A 501 12.81 -24.62 4.30
CA ASP A 501 12.09 -23.36 4.22
C ASP A 501 12.40 -22.54 2.96
N PHE A 502 13.20 -23.10 2.05
CA PHE A 502 13.72 -22.52 0.82
C PHE A 502 14.73 -21.38 0.98
N ARG A 503 15.07 -20.97 2.21
CA ARG A 503 16.20 -20.08 2.46
C ARG A 503 17.42 -20.90 2.82
N TYR A 504 18.54 -20.53 2.23
CA TYR A 504 19.79 -21.22 2.49
C TYR A 504 20.37 -20.76 3.84
N ASP A 505 20.69 -21.73 4.67
CA ASP A 505 21.31 -21.56 5.99
C ASP A 505 22.83 -21.52 5.89
N VAL A 506 23.48 -20.90 6.88
CA VAL A 506 24.95 -20.91 6.96
C VAL A 506 25.42 -22.06 7.81
N LEU A 507 26.21 -22.95 7.20
CA LEU A 507 26.78 -24.11 7.86
C LEU A 507 28.31 -23.99 7.88
N ASN A 508 28.90 -24.12 9.06
CA ASN A 508 30.35 -24.19 9.24
C ASN A 508 30.77 -25.63 9.56
N MET A 509 31.42 -26.28 8.59
CA MET A 509 31.90 -27.65 8.70
C MET A 509 33.39 -27.68 9.06
N ASP A 510 33.77 -28.35 10.14
CA ASP A 510 35.20 -28.56 10.45
C ASP A 510 35.84 -29.66 9.57
N ASP A 511 37.11 -29.96 9.81
CA ASP A 511 37.86 -30.95 9.04
C ASP A 511 37.39 -32.39 9.27
N THR A 512 36.69 -32.66 10.39
CA THR A 512 36.09 -33.95 10.71
C THR A 512 34.68 -34.13 10.18
N GLY A 513 34.10 -33.09 9.58
CA GLY A 513 32.72 -33.10 9.10
C GLY A 513 31.68 -32.68 10.12
N ARG A 514 32.07 -32.25 11.31
CA ARG A 514 31.14 -31.73 12.30
C ARG A 514 30.63 -30.37 11.82
N VAL A 515 29.33 -30.14 11.95
CA VAL A 515 28.65 -28.95 11.39
C VAL A 515 28.03 -28.13 12.51
N SER A 516 28.37 -26.84 12.54
CA SER A 516 27.64 -25.80 13.28
C SER A 516 26.71 -25.04 12.32
N THR A 517 25.46 -24.80 12.72
CA THR A 517 24.43 -24.25 11.84
C THR A 517 23.84 -22.95 12.38
N TYR A 518 23.56 -22.02 11.45
CA TYR A 518 22.83 -20.78 11.67
C TYR A 518 21.66 -20.70 10.69
N ILE A 519 20.44 -20.72 11.21
CA ILE A 519 19.22 -20.70 10.40
C ILE A 519 18.94 -19.29 9.90
N ASN A 520 18.64 -19.18 8.60
CA ASN A 520 18.29 -17.95 7.92
C ASN A 520 16.79 -17.65 8.07
N ASN A 521 16.42 -16.73 8.95
CA ASN A 521 15.06 -16.21 9.01
C ASN A 521 14.97 -14.84 8.34
N ARG A 522 13.79 -14.46 7.86
CA ARG A 522 13.53 -13.08 7.43
C ARG A 522 13.77 -12.09 8.57
N GLY A 523 14.53 -11.03 8.30
CA GLY A 523 14.78 -9.93 9.22
C GLY A 523 13.81 -8.75 9.03
N THR A 524 14.00 -7.70 9.84
CA THR A 524 13.17 -6.49 9.86
C THR A 524 13.81 -5.28 9.17
N SER A 525 15.10 -5.34 8.83
CA SER A 525 15.83 -4.21 8.24
C SER A 525 16.32 -4.54 6.84
N GLY A 526 15.53 -4.14 5.84
CA GLY A 526 15.72 -4.59 4.46
C GLY A 526 15.79 -6.11 4.37
N MET A 527 16.44 -6.66 3.33
CA MET A 527 16.54 -8.10 3.13
C MET A 527 17.65 -8.78 3.96
N THR A 528 18.16 -8.13 5.01
CA THR A 528 19.17 -8.74 5.89
C THR A 528 18.50 -9.80 6.76
N PRO A 529 18.95 -11.07 6.75
CA PRO A 529 18.42 -12.12 7.60
C PRO A 529 18.57 -11.86 9.10
N SER A 530 17.66 -12.46 9.86
CA SER A 530 17.80 -12.70 11.30
C SER A 530 18.31 -14.12 11.52
N TRP A 531 19.53 -14.23 12.03
CA TRP A 531 20.23 -15.52 12.17
C TRP A 531 19.94 -16.21 13.51
N ASP A 532 19.46 -17.44 13.47
CA ASP A 532 19.29 -18.27 14.66
C ASP A 532 20.41 -19.33 14.77
N ALA A 533 21.32 -19.14 15.73
CA ALA A 533 22.44 -20.07 15.97
C ALA A 533 21.97 -21.39 16.61
N VAL A 534 21.79 -22.45 15.84
CA VAL A 534 21.29 -23.76 16.34
C VAL A 534 22.36 -24.51 17.14
N GLY A 535 23.64 -24.20 16.90
CA GLY A 535 24.77 -24.92 17.47
C GLY A 535 25.16 -26.09 16.59
N GLN A 536 25.66 -27.18 17.20
CA GLN A 536 26.08 -28.35 16.45
C GLN A 536 24.87 -29.16 15.98
N THR A 537 24.74 -29.34 14.66
CA THR A 537 23.70 -30.18 14.05
C THR A 537 24.23 -31.56 13.72
N HIS A 538 25.47 -31.67 13.22
CA HIS A 538 26.06 -32.95 12.82
C HIS A 538 27.36 -33.25 13.58
N GLY A 539 27.51 -34.52 13.98
CA GLY A 539 28.65 -35.03 14.75
C GLY A 539 29.97 -35.16 13.99
N GLY A 540 29.94 -35.13 12.66
CA GLY A 540 31.08 -35.50 11.82
C GLY A 540 31.35 -37.01 11.81
N VAL A 541 32.50 -37.41 11.25
CA VAL A 541 32.89 -38.81 11.04
C VAL A 541 34.10 -39.25 11.87
N ALA A 542 34.43 -38.49 12.93
CA ALA A 542 35.49 -38.77 13.92
C ALA A 542 36.90 -38.98 13.33
N THR A 543 37.12 -38.62 12.07
CA THR A 543 38.40 -38.71 11.35
C THR A 543 38.68 -37.36 10.71
N ALA A 544 39.91 -36.85 10.82
CA ALA A 544 40.31 -35.57 10.24
C ALA A 544 40.41 -35.63 8.70
N ASN A 545 40.42 -34.45 8.06
CA ASN A 545 40.53 -34.29 6.61
C ASN A 545 39.44 -35.00 5.79
N GLN A 546 38.21 -35.06 6.31
CA GLN A 546 37.08 -35.73 5.66
C GLN A 546 36.10 -34.75 5.00
N ARG A 547 36.26 -33.44 5.22
CA ARG A 547 35.34 -32.39 4.74
C ARG A 547 35.00 -32.49 3.25
N SER A 548 35.98 -32.82 2.39
CA SER A 548 35.76 -32.95 0.93
C SER A 548 34.97 -34.20 0.51
N GLN A 549 34.74 -35.12 1.45
CA GLN A 549 33.98 -36.35 1.24
C GLN A 549 32.55 -36.26 1.80
N ILE A 550 32.14 -35.10 2.32
CA ILE A 550 30.87 -34.92 2.99
C ILE A 550 30.00 -33.95 2.20
N TYR A 551 28.75 -34.35 2.01
CA TYR A 551 27.75 -33.65 1.24
C TYR A 551 26.48 -33.52 2.05
N LEU A 552 25.81 -32.38 1.90
CA LEU A 552 24.46 -32.18 2.42
C LEU A 552 23.51 -32.09 1.23
N ALA A 553 22.48 -32.92 1.25
CA ALA A 553 21.61 -33.10 0.10
C ALA A 553 20.24 -33.65 0.51
N ARG A 554 19.19 -33.38 -0.26
CA ARG A 554 17.84 -33.93 -0.05
C ARG A 554 17.75 -35.35 -0.61
N LEU A 555 18.11 -36.35 0.18
CA LEU A 555 18.18 -37.75 -0.25
C LEU A 555 16.85 -38.50 -0.06
N TYR A 556 16.08 -38.14 0.96
CA TYR A 556 14.90 -38.89 1.39
C TYR A 556 13.56 -38.18 1.13
N GLY A 557 13.54 -37.06 0.41
CA GLY A 557 12.30 -36.35 0.02
C GLY A 557 11.53 -35.74 1.19
N SER A 558 12.21 -35.44 2.31
CA SER A 558 11.62 -34.76 3.48
C SER A 558 11.51 -33.24 3.31
N GLY A 559 12.03 -32.70 2.21
CA GLY A 559 12.28 -31.27 2.02
C GLY A 559 13.49 -30.73 2.79
N ARG A 560 14.12 -31.54 3.65
CA ARG A 560 15.26 -31.13 4.47
C ARG A 560 16.54 -31.78 3.97
N SER A 561 17.64 -31.06 4.11
CA SER A 561 18.96 -31.61 3.74
C SER A 561 19.42 -32.68 4.72
N ASP A 562 19.81 -33.82 4.16
CA ASP A 562 20.39 -34.98 4.83
C ASP A 562 21.92 -34.93 4.79
N TYR A 563 22.59 -35.81 5.54
CA TYR A 563 24.05 -35.87 5.60
C TYR A 563 24.58 -37.13 4.92
N ALA A 564 25.49 -36.98 3.96
CA ALA A 564 26.12 -38.07 3.23
C ALA A 564 27.65 -38.02 3.34
N TRP A 565 28.27 -39.16 3.65
CA TRP A 565 29.72 -39.35 3.66
C TRP A 565 30.11 -40.39 2.62
N LEU A 566 30.90 -39.96 1.64
CA LEU A 566 31.51 -40.81 0.62
C LEU A 566 32.86 -41.33 1.13
N LYS A 567 32.81 -42.40 1.93
CA LYS A 567 34.00 -43.00 2.55
C LYS A 567 34.79 -43.81 1.52
N CYS A 568 36.07 -43.53 1.36
CA CYS A 568 36.99 -44.44 0.67
C CYS A 568 37.33 -45.63 1.57
N VAL A 569 37.13 -46.87 1.10
CA VAL A 569 37.23 -48.07 1.97
C VAL A 569 38.53 -48.87 1.84
N ASP A 570 39.18 -48.92 0.68
CA ASP A 570 40.27 -49.88 0.44
C ASP A 570 41.69 -49.25 0.47
N GLY A 571 41.80 -47.96 0.78
CA GLY A 571 42.97 -47.20 0.34
C GLY A 571 42.99 -47.12 -1.19
N SER A 572 43.42 -46.01 -1.76
CA SER A 572 43.44 -45.86 -3.21
C SER A 572 44.28 -46.96 -3.89
N VAL A 573 43.66 -47.81 -4.72
CA VAL A 573 44.37 -48.76 -5.59
C VAL A 573 44.66 -48.04 -6.90
N GLY A 574 45.84 -47.44 -7.01
CA GLY A 574 46.17 -46.51 -8.11
C GLY A 574 45.30 -45.25 -8.03
N ASN A 575 44.75 -44.81 -9.17
CA ASN A 575 43.81 -43.68 -9.24
C ASN A 575 42.36 -44.10 -8.99
N PHE A 576 42.08 -45.20 -8.30
CA PHE A 576 40.71 -45.64 -8.02
C PHE A 576 40.48 -45.83 -6.54
N CYS A 577 39.30 -45.44 -6.08
CA CYS A 577 38.85 -45.61 -4.72
C CYS A 577 37.53 -46.39 -4.73
N SER A 578 37.50 -47.54 -4.04
CA SER A 578 36.25 -48.16 -3.63
C SER A 578 35.59 -47.28 -2.57
N TYR A 579 34.30 -47.01 -2.71
CA TYR A 579 33.59 -46.13 -1.80
C TYR A 579 32.33 -46.75 -1.21
N GLU A 580 32.00 -46.28 -0.01
CA GLU A 580 30.69 -46.44 0.63
C GLU A 580 30.05 -45.06 0.79
N VAL A 581 28.80 -44.92 0.34
CA VAL A 581 27.98 -43.77 0.73
C VAL A 581 27.23 -44.11 1.99
N ARG A 582 27.62 -43.46 3.07
CA ARG A 582 26.97 -43.55 4.37
C ARG A 582 26.06 -42.35 4.53
N ALA A 583 24.78 -42.57 4.74
CA ALA A 583 23.79 -41.50 4.86
C ALA A 583 23.17 -41.44 6.26
N THR A 584 22.79 -40.24 6.65
CA THR A 584 22.06 -39.93 7.87
C THR A 584 20.89 -39.03 7.49
N LYS A 585 19.67 -39.52 7.71
CA LYS A 585 18.44 -38.82 7.37
C LYS A 585 18.14 -37.73 8.41
N ASN A 586 17.86 -36.52 7.96
CA ASN A 586 17.42 -35.42 8.81
C ASN A 586 15.94 -35.59 9.17
N THR A 587 15.66 -35.72 10.46
CA THR A 587 14.31 -35.82 11.06
C THR A 587 13.99 -34.62 11.93
N GLY A 588 14.78 -33.55 11.82
CA GLY A 588 14.59 -32.29 12.55
C GLY A 588 13.24 -31.63 12.26
N LYS A 589 12.88 -30.67 13.10
CA LYS A 589 11.61 -29.94 13.04
C LYS A 589 11.79 -28.47 13.42
N GLY A 590 10.80 -27.65 13.08
CA GLY A 590 10.76 -26.23 13.39
C GLY A 590 11.59 -25.37 12.44
N GLY A 591 11.49 -24.06 12.60
CA GLY A 591 12.25 -23.05 11.89
C GLY A 591 11.80 -22.81 10.46
N LYS A 592 10.75 -23.47 9.97
CA LYS A 592 10.29 -23.32 8.58
C LYS A 592 9.33 -22.15 8.41
N HIS A 593 8.49 -21.92 9.42
CA HIS A 593 7.44 -20.91 9.37
C HIS A 593 7.68 -19.88 10.46
N LEU A 594 7.48 -18.61 10.14
CA LEU A 594 7.55 -17.54 11.14
C LEU A 594 6.14 -17.03 11.45
N LYS A 595 5.94 -16.46 12.64
CA LYS A 595 4.62 -15.99 13.08
C LYS A 595 4.01 -14.99 12.11
N GLY A 596 4.80 -14.04 11.62
CA GLY A 596 4.34 -12.99 10.70
C GLY A 596 3.74 -13.54 9.40
N ASP A 597 4.14 -14.75 9.01
CA ASP A 597 3.67 -15.39 7.78
C ASP A 597 2.18 -15.77 7.82
N GLY A 598 1.63 -15.93 9.03
CA GLY A 598 0.23 -16.26 9.24
C GLY A 598 -0.69 -15.05 9.31
N VAL A 599 -0.15 -13.82 9.32
CA VAL A 599 -0.93 -12.59 9.45
C VAL A 599 -1.62 -12.27 8.12
N ASN A 600 -2.95 -12.24 8.13
CA ASN A 600 -3.80 -11.82 7.03
C ASN A 600 -4.89 -10.89 7.57
N TRP A 601 -5.55 -10.16 6.68
CA TRP A 601 -6.59 -9.20 7.03
C TRP A 601 -7.78 -9.35 6.09
N CYS A 602 -8.99 -9.24 6.62
CA CYS A 602 -10.21 -9.16 5.83
C CYS A 602 -11.39 -8.77 6.71
N ASN A 603 -12.38 -8.07 6.17
CA ASN A 603 -13.63 -7.74 6.85
C ASN A 603 -14.51 -9.01 7.04
N MET A 604 -14.14 -9.90 7.96
CA MET A 604 -14.85 -11.16 8.22
C MET A 604 -16.20 -10.90 8.90
N SER A 605 -16.27 -9.89 9.77
CA SER A 605 -17.44 -9.54 10.56
C SER A 605 -18.50 -8.75 9.77
N GLY A 606 -18.10 -8.06 8.71
CA GLY A 606 -18.96 -7.13 7.97
C GLY A 606 -19.04 -5.75 8.63
N SER A 607 -18.07 -5.39 9.49
CA SER A 607 -18.04 -4.12 10.21
C SER A 607 -17.56 -2.93 9.36
N GLY A 608 -16.99 -3.20 8.18
CA GLY A 608 -16.33 -2.21 7.33
C GLY A 608 -14.85 -2.01 7.67
N ASN A 609 -14.39 -2.54 8.81
CA ASN A 609 -12.98 -2.66 9.15
C ASN A 609 -12.49 -4.08 8.87
N ASP A 610 -11.24 -4.20 8.39
CA ASP A 610 -10.61 -5.51 8.30
C ASP A 610 -10.31 -6.08 9.70
N ASP A 611 -10.67 -7.35 9.86
CA ASP A 611 -10.36 -8.20 11.00
C ASP A 611 -9.01 -8.89 10.79
N LEU A 612 -8.31 -9.23 11.87
CA LEU A 612 -7.10 -10.05 11.80
C LEU A 612 -7.52 -11.51 11.60
N VAL A 613 -6.99 -12.12 10.56
CA VAL A 613 -7.14 -13.54 10.26
C VAL A 613 -5.76 -14.18 10.34
N PHE A 614 -5.52 -14.95 11.40
CA PHE A 614 -4.28 -15.69 11.56
C PHE A 614 -4.42 -17.09 10.97
N ILE A 615 -3.64 -17.43 9.96
CA ILE A 615 -3.58 -18.76 9.35
C ILE A 615 -2.28 -19.42 9.78
N ASP A 616 -2.36 -20.39 10.70
CA ASP A 616 -1.17 -21.07 11.19
C ASP A 616 -0.58 -22.06 10.17
N HIS A 617 0.60 -22.61 10.51
CA HIS A 617 1.33 -23.54 9.64
C HIS A 617 0.65 -24.90 9.42
N ASN A 618 -0.42 -25.21 10.18
CA ASN A 618 -1.26 -26.39 10.00
C ASN A 618 -2.61 -26.05 9.34
N SER A 619 -2.74 -24.82 8.83
CA SER A 619 -3.92 -24.35 8.09
C SER A 619 -5.15 -24.14 8.98
N LYS A 620 -4.91 -23.88 10.27
CA LYS A 620 -5.94 -23.50 11.22
C LYS A 620 -6.07 -21.99 11.24
N ILE A 621 -7.28 -21.51 11.00
CA ILE A 621 -7.65 -20.10 10.89
C ILE A 621 -8.18 -19.62 12.23
N SER A 622 -7.55 -18.61 12.84
CA SER A 622 -8.07 -17.90 14.01
C SER A 622 -8.45 -16.48 13.64
N ILE A 623 -9.69 -16.09 13.90
CA ILE A 623 -10.20 -14.74 13.60
C ILE A 623 -10.23 -13.92 14.88
N PHE A 624 -9.67 -12.72 14.79
CA PHE A 624 -9.72 -11.72 15.84
C PHE A 624 -10.44 -10.49 15.32
N ARG A 625 -11.56 -10.15 15.94
CA ARG A 625 -12.40 -9.05 15.48
C ARG A 625 -11.73 -7.71 15.73
N ASN A 626 -11.75 -6.83 14.74
CA ASN A 626 -11.44 -5.43 14.89
C ASN A 626 -12.66 -4.72 15.51
N LEU A 627 -12.47 -4.16 16.71
CA LEU A 627 -13.55 -3.54 17.49
C LEU A 627 -13.67 -2.03 17.27
N ASN A 628 -12.86 -1.46 16.37
CA ASN A 628 -12.96 -0.07 15.99
C ASN A 628 -14.31 0.20 15.30
N THR A 629 -14.85 1.40 15.51
CA THR A 629 -16.03 1.88 14.80
C THR A 629 -15.54 2.87 13.76
N PRO A 630 -15.67 2.61 12.44
CA PRO A 630 -15.20 3.53 11.42
C PRO A 630 -15.70 4.98 11.65
N PRO A 631 -14.88 6.02 11.47
CA PRO A 631 -13.44 6.01 11.17
C PRO A 631 -12.53 6.03 12.43
N ASP A 632 -13.09 5.80 13.62
CA ASP A 632 -12.36 5.87 14.89
C ASP A 632 -11.36 4.71 15.04
N THR A 633 -10.08 5.03 14.90
CA THR A 633 -8.95 4.11 15.09
C THR A 633 -8.36 4.18 16.51
N SER A 634 -9.06 4.75 17.50
CA SER A 634 -8.52 4.93 18.86
C SER A 634 -8.49 3.64 19.69
N ARG A 635 -9.16 2.56 19.25
CA ARG A 635 -9.38 1.34 20.03
C ARG A 635 -8.68 0.09 19.45
N TYR A 636 -7.37 0.00 19.60
CA TYR A 636 -6.61 -1.26 19.42
C TYR A 636 -6.31 -2.12 20.67
N PRO A 637 -6.90 -1.94 21.88
CA PRO A 637 -6.40 -2.64 23.06
C PRO A 637 -6.84 -4.11 23.21
N GLY A 638 -7.62 -4.71 22.29
CA GLY A 638 -8.07 -6.08 22.48
C GLY A 638 -8.66 -6.75 21.25
N TRP A 639 -7.81 -7.44 20.49
CA TRP A 639 -8.19 -8.49 19.55
C TRP A 639 -8.85 -9.64 20.34
N ALA A 640 -10.17 -9.59 20.52
CA ALA A 640 -10.89 -10.73 21.11
C ALA A 640 -10.80 -11.91 20.14
N THR A 641 -10.30 -13.06 20.60
CA THR A 641 -10.32 -14.29 19.80
C THR A 641 -11.74 -14.79 19.75
N VAL A 642 -12.31 -14.88 18.56
CA VAL A 642 -13.74 -15.20 18.43
C VAL A 642 -13.97 -16.60 17.89
N THR A 643 -13.16 -17.11 16.96
CA THR A 643 -13.42 -18.42 16.34
C THR A 643 -12.16 -19.04 15.74
N THR A 644 -12.12 -20.38 15.69
CA THR A 644 -11.13 -21.14 14.94
C THR A 644 -11.76 -22.13 13.95
N LEU A 645 -11.29 -22.16 12.70
CA LEU A 645 -11.61 -23.16 11.67
C LEU A 645 -10.37 -23.96 11.30
N ASP A 646 -10.48 -25.28 11.19
CA ASP A 646 -9.39 -26.15 10.72
C ASP A 646 -9.66 -26.59 9.27
N LEU A 647 -8.73 -26.26 8.36
CA LEU A 647 -8.79 -26.65 6.94
C LEU A 647 -7.98 -27.91 6.62
N ALA A 648 -7.64 -28.71 7.63
CA ALA A 648 -7.04 -30.03 7.52
C ALA A 648 -5.74 -30.06 6.70
N GLY A 649 -4.80 -29.17 7.01
CA GLY A 649 -3.48 -29.15 6.37
C GLY A 649 -3.46 -28.73 4.89
N THR A 650 -4.50 -28.02 4.43
CA THR A 650 -4.49 -27.35 3.11
C THR A 650 -3.31 -26.38 3.01
N ASP A 651 -2.46 -26.45 1.98
CA ASP A 651 -1.34 -25.52 1.80
C ASP A 651 -1.78 -24.06 2.04
N ARG A 652 -1.03 -23.33 2.86
CA ARG A 652 -1.42 -21.97 3.26
C ARG A 652 -1.55 -21.03 2.06
N GLU A 653 -0.73 -21.24 1.04
CA GLU A 653 -0.73 -20.50 -0.22
C GLU A 653 -2.03 -20.68 -1.02
N ALA A 654 -2.74 -21.80 -0.80
CA ALA A 654 -4.01 -22.09 -1.43
C ALA A 654 -5.19 -21.34 -0.79
N ILE A 655 -5.01 -20.75 0.40
CA ILE A 655 -6.08 -20.11 1.17
C ILE A 655 -6.10 -18.61 0.87
N HIS A 656 -7.28 -18.11 0.50
CA HIS A 656 -7.55 -16.71 0.24
C HIS A 656 -8.78 -16.24 1.02
N LEU A 657 -8.83 -14.95 1.30
CA LEU A 657 -9.91 -14.28 2.02
C LEU A 657 -10.44 -13.19 1.10
N ALA A 658 -11.71 -13.26 0.73
CA ALA A 658 -12.36 -12.25 -0.12
C ALA A 658 -13.87 -12.41 -0.10
N ASP A 659 -14.63 -11.34 -0.26
CA ASP A 659 -16.09 -11.39 -0.36
C ASP A 659 -16.51 -11.97 -1.72
N TRP A 660 -16.82 -13.27 -1.77
CA TRP A 660 -17.14 -13.93 -3.03
C TRP A 660 -18.61 -13.75 -3.42
N ASN A 661 -19.49 -13.59 -2.42
CA ASN A 661 -20.94 -13.56 -2.65
C ASN A 661 -21.55 -12.14 -2.59
N GLY A 662 -20.77 -11.13 -2.27
CA GLY A 662 -21.14 -9.71 -2.20
C GLY A 662 -22.00 -9.35 -0.99
N ASP A 663 -21.89 -10.09 0.13
CA ASP A 663 -22.66 -9.82 1.34
C ASP A 663 -21.99 -8.84 2.31
N GLY A 664 -20.85 -8.28 1.91
CA GLY A 664 -20.01 -7.37 2.70
C GLY A 664 -19.06 -8.06 3.66
N ARG A 665 -18.97 -9.40 3.65
CA ARG A 665 -18.06 -10.19 4.48
C ARG A 665 -17.10 -10.99 3.63
N CYS A 666 -15.88 -11.12 4.13
CA CYS A 666 -14.93 -12.02 3.48
C CYS A 666 -15.28 -13.50 3.69
N ASP A 667 -15.25 -14.25 2.61
CA ASP A 667 -15.35 -15.69 2.58
C ASP A 667 -13.98 -16.37 2.56
N ILE A 668 -13.95 -17.66 2.91
CA ILE A 668 -12.73 -18.46 2.86
C ILE A 668 -12.71 -19.23 1.53
N LEU A 669 -11.76 -18.88 0.69
CA LEU A 669 -11.55 -19.49 -0.62
C LEU A 669 -10.34 -20.42 -0.58
N THR A 670 -10.46 -21.62 -1.15
CA THR A 670 -9.33 -22.54 -1.35
C THR A 670 -9.16 -22.87 -2.82
N VAL A 671 -7.94 -22.72 -3.34
CA VAL A 671 -7.60 -22.92 -4.76
C VAL A 671 -6.79 -24.19 -4.96
N ASN A 672 -7.15 -25.00 -5.97
CA ASN A 672 -6.33 -26.12 -6.39
C ASN A 672 -5.10 -25.63 -7.17
N LYS A 673 -3.89 -26.04 -6.76
CA LYS A 673 -2.63 -25.62 -7.38
C LYS A 673 -2.56 -25.85 -8.89
N ALA A 674 -3.04 -26.98 -9.36
CA ALA A 674 -2.85 -27.43 -10.73
C ALA A 674 -3.98 -26.98 -11.66
N THR A 675 -5.21 -26.98 -11.18
CA THR A 675 -6.39 -26.71 -12.02
C THR A 675 -6.96 -25.30 -11.87
N GLY A 676 -6.59 -24.59 -10.79
CA GLY A 676 -7.23 -23.32 -10.44
C GLY A 676 -8.69 -23.47 -9.96
N ALA A 677 -9.16 -24.70 -9.69
CA ALA A 677 -10.49 -24.89 -9.13
C ALA A 677 -10.63 -24.18 -7.78
N VAL A 678 -11.72 -23.44 -7.57
CA VAL A 678 -11.96 -22.63 -6.38
C VAL A 678 -13.13 -23.22 -5.60
N HIS A 679 -12.92 -23.42 -4.30
CA HIS A 679 -13.99 -23.74 -3.37
C HIS A 679 -14.17 -22.63 -2.36
N ALA A 680 -15.42 -22.23 -2.11
CA ALA A 680 -15.79 -21.25 -1.12
C ALA A 680 -16.38 -21.91 0.13
N ARG A 681 -16.16 -21.27 1.28
CA ARG A 681 -16.94 -21.45 2.51
C ARG A 681 -17.44 -20.08 2.93
N TYR A 682 -18.76 -19.92 2.87
CA TYR A 682 -19.38 -18.63 3.15
C TYR A 682 -19.32 -18.29 4.63
N THR A 683 -18.83 -17.10 4.95
CA THR A 683 -18.69 -16.63 6.32
C THR A 683 -19.99 -15.97 6.77
N THR A 684 -20.42 -16.27 7.98
CA THR A 684 -21.47 -15.50 8.66
C THR A 684 -20.97 -15.09 10.04
N TYR A 685 -21.47 -13.96 10.52
CA TYR A 685 -21.12 -13.44 11.83
C TYR A 685 -22.38 -12.96 12.56
N THR A 686 -22.56 -13.42 13.79
CA THR A 686 -23.70 -13.08 14.64
C THR A 686 -23.24 -12.19 15.78
N GLU A 687 -23.69 -10.95 15.83
CA GLU A 687 -23.27 -9.98 16.85
C GLU A 687 -23.70 -10.38 18.27
N SER A 688 -24.90 -10.91 18.45
CA SER A 688 -25.45 -11.23 19.78
C SER A 688 -24.67 -12.33 20.51
N SER A 689 -24.12 -13.29 19.76
CA SER A 689 -23.28 -14.36 20.28
C SER A 689 -21.78 -14.11 20.07
N ALA A 690 -21.43 -13.00 19.41
CA ALA A 690 -20.07 -12.69 18.95
C ALA A 690 -19.39 -13.95 18.39
N SER A 691 -19.95 -14.56 17.35
CA SER A 691 -19.47 -15.85 16.83
C SER A 691 -19.51 -15.92 15.31
N PHE A 692 -18.48 -16.50 14.71
CA PHE A 692 -18.44 -16.81 13.29
C PHE A 692 -18.98 -18.22 13.01
N THR A 693 -19.69 -18.39 11.90
CA THR A 693 -20.00 -19.72 11.36
C THR A 693 -19.67 -19.79 9.87
N PHE A 694 -19.35 -20.98 9.40
CA PHE A 694 -18.88 -21.21 8.03
C PHE A 694 -19.79 -22.22 7.32
N GLY A 695 -20.20 -21.88 6.11
CA GLY A 695 -20.94 -22.78 5.24
C GLY A 695 -20.11 -24.01 4.82
N PRO A 696 -20.76 -25.00 4.18
CA PRO A 696 -20.06 -26.16 3.63
C PRO A 696 -19.08 -25.76 2.53
N LYS A 697 -18.03 -26.56 2.33
CA LYS A 697 -17.10 -26.41 1.21
C LYS A 697 -17.87 -26.59 -0.11
N THR A 698 -17.98 -25.53 -0.89
CA THR A 698 -18.75 -25.51 -2.15
C THR A 698 -17.82 -25.20 -3.30
N GLU A 699 -17.79 -26.03 -4.35
CA GLU A 699 -17.07 -25.69 -5.57
C GLU A 699 -17.79 -24.54 -6.29
N VAL A 700 -17.08 -23.43 -6.50
CA VAL A 700 -17.60 -22.24 -7.17
C VAL A 700 -16.93 -22.01 -8.52
N VAL A 701 -15.76 -22.61 -8.75
CA VAL A 701 -15.06 -22.66 -10.02
C VAL A 701 -14.45 -24.05 -10.20
N SER A 702 -14.77 -24.74 -11.29
CA SER A 702 -14.29 -26.10 -11.55
C SER A 702 -12.87 -26.15 -12.13
N ALA A 703 -12.46 -25.10 -12.85
CA ALA A 703 -11.10 -24.89 -13.33
C ALA A 703 -10.90 -23.40 -13.70
N GLY A 704 -9.67 -22.90 -13.60
CA GLY A 704 -9.36 -21.50 -13.87
C GLY A 704 -7.87 -21.24 -13.96
N CYS A 705 -7.32 -20.52 -12.98
CA CYS A 705 -5.92 -20.15 -12.97
C CYS A 705 -4.98 -21.35 -12.74
N ASP A 706 -4.26 -21.75 -13.77
CA ASP A 706 -3.29 -22.85 -13.78
C ASP A 706 -1.87 -22.44 -13.36
N GLN A 707 -1.68 -21.17 -12.99
CA GLN A 707 -0.36 -20.60 -12.68
C GLN A 707 0.20 -21.00 -11.30
N GLY A 708 -0.59 -21.72 -10.48
CA GLY A 708 -0.19 -22.27 -9.19
C GLY A 708 0.42 -21.24 -8.22
N TRP A 709 1.44 -21.66 -7.49
CA TRP A 709 2.25 -20.84 -6.59
C TRP A 709 3.66 -21.42 -6.49
N GLY A 710 4.66 -20.54 -6.30
CA GLY A 710 6.05 -20.94 -6.08
C GLY A 710 6.40 -21.02 -4.59
N VAL A 711 7.67 -20.77 -4.27
CA VAL A 711 8.23 -20.97 -2.92
C VAL A 711 8.35 -19.69 -2.10
N ALA A 712 8.40 -18.53 -2.78
CA ALA A 712 8.33 -17.24 -2.12
C ALA A 712 6.98 -17.08 -1.41
N LEU A 713 7.00 -16.47 -0.21
CA LEU A 713 5.82 -16.32 0.67
C LEU A 713 4.56 -15.79 -0.04
N LEU A 714 4.74 -14.89 -1.00
CA LEU A 714 3.65 -14.19 -1.69
C LEU A 714 3.61 -14.49 -3.19
N ASP A 715 4.36 -15.49 -3.66
CA ASP A 715 4.35 -15.96 -5.05
C ASP A 715 3.11 -16.83 -5.31
N ARG A 716 1.97 -16.19 -5.60
CA ARG A 716 0.70 -16.87 -5.90
C ARG A 716 0.15 -16.41 -7.24
N GLY A 717 -0.32 -17.35 -8.06
CA GLY A 717 -0.95 -17.07 -9.34
C GLY A 717 -2.39 -16.57 -9.21
N ALA A 718 -3.19 -17.18 -8.33
CA ALA A 718 -4.57 -16.76 -8.07
C ALA A 718 -4.63 -15.56 -7.11
N ARG A 719 -5.48 -14.57 -7.41
CA ARG A 719 -5.84 -13.45 -6.51
C ARG A 719 -7.34 -13.17 -6.56
N PHE A 720 -7.87 -12.58 -5.50
CA PHE A 720 -9.30 -12.30 -5.35
C PHE A 720 -9.50 -10.88 -4.84
N HIS A 721 -9.94 -9.98 -5.72
CA HIS A 721 -10.12 -8.56 -5.41
C HIS A 721 -11.22 -7.97 -6.29
N ASP A 722 -12.02 -7.06 -5.75
CA ASP A 722 -13.04 -6.33 -6.51
C ASP A 722 -12.35 -5.29 -7.41
N ILE A 723 -12.18 -5.59 -8.69
CA ILE A 723 -11.52 -4.69 -9.65
C ILE A 723 -12.53 -3.86 -10.46
N ASP A 724 -13.82 -4.13 -10.34
CA ASP A 724 -14.86 -3.38 -11.07
C ASP A 724 -15.80 -2.55 -10.19
N GLY A 725 -15.73 -2.73 -8.87
CA GLY A 725 -16.37 -1.94 -7.83
C GLY A 725 -17.79 -2.39 -7.52
N ASP A 726 -18.16 -3.64 -7.80
CA ASP A 726 -19.51 -4.17 -7.55
C ASP A 726 -19.70 -4.80 -6.16
N GLY A 727 -18.66 -4.81 -5.34
CA GLY A 727 -18.64 -5.38 -3.99
C GLY A 727 -18.33 -6.88 -3.94
N ARG A 728 -18.12 -7.54 -5.09
CA ARG A 728 -17.69 -8.95 -5.16
C ARG A 728 -16.24 -9.03 -5.57
N ALA A 729 -15.52 -9.97 -4.97
CA ALA A 729 -14.15 -10.24 -5.35
C ALA A 729 -14.09 -10.97 -6.70
N ASP A 730 -13.33 -10.41 -7.63
CA ASP A 730 -13.07 -10.97 -8.94
C ASP A 730 -11.93 -11.98 -8.90
N TYR A 731 -11.92 -12.94 -9.83
CA TYR A 731 -10.91 -14.00 -9.88
C TYR A 731 -9.79 -13.65 -10.87
N LEU A 732 -8.63 -13.29 -10.34
CA LEU A 732 -7.46 -12.90 -11.12
C LEU A 732 -6.47 -14.07 -11.22
N CYS A 733 -5.83 -14.19 -12.39
CA CYS A 733 -4.79 -15.16 -12.67
C CYS A 733 -3.52 -14.50 -13.18
N MET A 734 -2.40 -14.76 -12.51
CA MET A 734 -1.13 -14.07 -12.75
C MET A 734 -0.01 -14.99 -13.16
N ALA A 735 0.61 -14.68 -14.29
CA ALA A 735 1.87 -15.28 -14.71
C ALA A 735 3.04 -14.77 -13.85
N PRO A 736 4.17 -15.50 -13.78
CA PRO A 736 5.35 -15.10 -13.00
C PRO A 736 5.90 -13.70 -13.33
N ASP A 737 5.78 -13.26 -14.58
CA ASP A 737 6.21 -11.93 -15.05
C ASP A 737 5.24 -10.78 -14.73
N GLY A 738 4.16 -11.09 -14.02
CA GLY A 738 3.13 -10.15 -13.61
C GLY A 738 2.07 -9.86 -14.68
N THR A 739 2.04 -10.59 -15.81
CA THR A 739 0.87 -10.57 -16.72
C THR A 739 -0.35 -11.11 -15.98
N THR A 740 -1.48 -10.42 -16.06
CA THR A 740 -2.70 -10.81 -15.35
C THR A 740 -3.89 -10.93 -16.30
N THR A 741 -4.64 -12.03 -16.20
CA THR A 741 -5.98 -12.20 -16.76
C THR A 741 -7.02 -12.27 -15.65
N ALA A 742 -8.31 -12.05 -15.94
CA ALA A 742 -9.34 -12.11 -14.91
C ALA A 742 -10.71 -12.59 -15.40
N TRP A 743 -11.48 -13.12 -14.44
CA TRP A 743 -12.93 -13.28 -14.52
C TRP A 743 -13.59 -12.33 -13.52
N LEU A 744 -14.53 -11.50 -13.98
CA LEU A 744 -15.37 -10.72 -13.08
C LEU A 744 -16.41 -11.62 -12.44
N ASN A 745 -16.56 -11.55 -11.13
CA ASN A 745 -17.48 -12.38 -10.37
C ASN A 745 -18.83 -11.68 -10.21
N LYS A 746 -19.67 -11.75 -11.25
CA LYS A 746 -21.00 -11.15 -11.21
C LYS A 746 -21.99 -12.03 -10.46
N ALA A 747 -23.05 -11.41 -9.94
CA ALA A 747 -24.19 -12.14 -9.38
C ALA A 747 -24.82 -13.13 -10.38
N THR A 748 -24.64 -12.91 -11.68
CA THR A 748 -25.09 -13.79 -12.78
C THR A 748 -24.09 -14.88 -13.15
N GLY A 749 -22.89 -14.90 -12.57
CA GLY A 749 -21.80 -15.83 -12.86
C GLY A 749 -20.52 -15.13 -13.32
N LEU A 750 -19.48 -15.93 -13.58
CA LEU A 750 -18.18 -15.44 -14.00
C LEU A 750 -18.18 -14.88 -15.44
N GLU A 751 -17.61 -13.70 -15.62
CA GLU A 751 -17.41 -13.05 -16.92
C GLU A 751 -15.91 -12.95 -17.25
N TRP A 752 -15.45 -13.61 -18.32
CA TRP A 752 -14.04 -13.55 -18.73
C TRP A 752 -13.66 -12.21 -19.37
N LYS A 753 -12.56 -11.57 -18.90
CA LYS A 753 -12.09 -10.26 -19.40
C LYS A 753 -10.76 -10.30 -20.14
N SER A 754 -10.25 -11.48 -20.48
CA SER A 754 -8.93 -11.66 -21.10
C SER A 754 -7.81 -11.04 -20.24
N GLN A 755 -6.76 -10.51 -20.87
CA GLN A 755 -5.65 -9.86 -20.17
C GLN A 755 -6.10 -8.50 -19.63
N ILE A 756 -5.95 -8.31 -18.32
CA ILE A 756 -6.24 -7.04 -17.63
C ILE A 756 -4.97 -6.29 -17.25
N LYS A 757 -3.78 -6.90 -17.33
CA LYS A 757 -2.48 -6.26 -17.07
C LYS A 757 -1.39 -6.93 -17.92
N PHE A 758 -0.53 -6.13 -18.55
CA PHE A 758 0.64 -6.61 -19.30
C PHE A 758 1.87 -6.82 -18.40
N ALA A 759 2.84 -7.60 -18.88
CA ALA A 759 4.14 -7.76 -18.23
C ALA A 759 4.94 -6.45 -18.22
N ASP A 760 5.46 -6.07 -17.05
CA ASP A 760 6.28 -4.88 -16.84
C ASP A 760 7.62 -5.20 -16.16
N GLY A 761 8.07 -6.45 -16.28
CA GLY A 761 9.35 -6.92 -15.73
C GLY A 761 9.36 -7.05 -14.21
N ARG A 762 8.19 -7.09 -13.56
CA ARG A 762 8.03 -7.17 -12.12
C ARG A 762 7.53 -8.56 -11.72
N ASP A 763 8.15 -9.12 -10.70
CA ASP A 763 7.73 -10.40 -10.12
C ASP A 763 6.32 -10.29 -9.51
N ARG A 764 5.44 -11.25 -9.81
CA ARG A 764 4.09 -11.30 -9.23
C ARG A 764 4.08 -11.40 -7.70
N ALA A 765 5.14 -11.91 -7.07
CA ALA A 765 5.30 -11.94 -5.61
C ALA A 765 5.36 -10.54 -4.99
N ASN A 766 5.70 -9.52 -5.79
CA ASN A 766 5.80 -8.13 -5.39
C ASN A 766 4.56 -7.29 -5.73
N LEU A 767 3.55 -7.89 -6.37
CA LEU A 767 2.31 -7.20 -6.70
C LEU A 767 1.24 -7.39 -5.60
N ARG A 768 0.48 -6.34 -5.31
CA ARG A 768 -0.68 -6.32 -4.40
C ARG A 768 -1.86 -5.61 -5.07
N TRP A 769 -3.05 -5.86 -4.55
CA TRP A 769 -4.28 -5.22 -4.97
C TRP A 769 -5.00 -4.74 -3.73
N ALA A 770 -5.34 -3.46 -3.70
CA ALA A 770 -6.11 -2.84 -2.63
C ALA A 770 -6.61 -1.48 -3.12
N ASP A 771 -7.76 -1.03 -2.64
CA ASP A 771 -8.29 0.29 -3.00
C ASP A 771 -7.49 1.39 -2.29
N VAL A 772 -6.62 2.10 -3.00
CA VAL A 772 -5.73 3.11 -2.41
C VAL A 772 -6.41 4.48 -2.37
N ASN A 773 -7.30 4.76 -3.31
CA ASN A 773 -7.92 6.08 -3.48
C ASN A 773 -9.37 6.15 -2.95
N GLY A 774 -9.94 5.04 -2.49
CA GLY A 774 -11.28 4.90 -1.91
C GLY A 774 -12.41 4.84 -2.94
N ASN A 775 -12.11 4.59 -4.22
CA ASN A 775 -13.11 4.60 -5.29
C ASN A 775 -13.98 3.34 -5.36
N GLY A 776 -13.75 2.37 -4.48
CA GLY A 776 -14.42 1.07 -4.41
C GLY A 776 -13.77 -0.01 -5.27
N LYS A 777 -12.70 0.30 -6.02
CA LYS A 777 -12.00 -0.65 -6.89
C LYS A 777 -10.60 -0.90 -6.37
N ALA A 778 -10.16 -2.14 -6.43
CA ALA A 778 -8.79 -2.48 -6.11
C ALA A 778 -7.82 -1.86 -7.13
N ASP A 779 -6.89 -1.06 -6.63
CA ASP A 779 -5.77 -0.51 -7.37
C ASP A 779 -4.59 -1.51 -7.40
N LEU A 780 -3.69 -1.35 -8.37
CA LEU A 780 -2.48 -2.17 -8.47
C LEU A 780 -1.33 -1.52 -7.71
N LEU A 781 -0.71 -2.27 -6.81
CA LEU A 781 0.52 -1.85 -6.12
C LEU A 781 1.69 -2.76 -6.53
N TRP A 782 2.84 -2.16 -6.82
CA TRP A 782 4.12 -2.85 -6.83
C TRP A 782 4.91 -2.46 -5.59
N VAL A 783 5.27 -3.45 -4.77
CA VAL A 783 6.00 -3.27 -3.53
C VAL A 783 7.46 -3.63 -3.76
N ASP A 784 8.34 -2.66 -3.54
CA ASP A 784 9.78 -2.87 -3.63
C ASP A 784 10.23 -3.92 -2.60
N LYS A 785 10.94 -4.96 -3.06
CA LYS A 785 11.33 -6.10 -2.20
C LYS A 785 12.22 -5.65 -1.04
N MET A 786 13.08 -4.66 -1.32
CA MET A 786 14.14 -4.20 -0.43
C MET A 786 13.68 -3.22 0.64
N SER A 787 12.97 -2.18 0.22
CA SER A 787 12.56 -1.05 1.06
C SER A 787 11.14 -1.22 1.59
N GLY A 788 10.30 -2.00 0.90
CA GLY A 788 8.87 -2.09 1.16
C GLY A 788 8.09 -0.85 0.71
N GLY A 789 8.73 0.09 0.01
CA GLY A 789 8.03 1.22 -0.60
C GLY A 789 7.11 0.72 -1.70
N ALA A 790 5.89 1.27 -1.80
CA ALA A 790 4.92 0.81 -2.79
C ALA A 790 4.60 1.91 -3.81
N SER A 791 4.74 1.54 -5.09
CA SER A 791 4.25 2.31 -6.23
C SER A 791 2.84 1.87 -6.58
N VAL A 792 1.98 2.84 -6.88
CA VAL A 792 0.55 2.61 -7.11
C VAL A 792 0.19 2.97 -8.56
N SER A 793 -0.69 2.18 -9.16
CA SER A 793 -1.37 2.50 -10.40
C SER A 793 -2.87 2.40 -10.17
N TYR A 794 -3.60 3.49 -10.40
CA TYR A 794 -5.02 3.54 -10.15
C TYR A 794 -5.80 2.75 -11.18
N ASN A 795 -6.80 2.02 -10.72
CA ASN A 795 -7.71 1.27 -11.56
C ASN A 795 -8.76 2.21 -12.15
N MET A 796 -8.66 2.47 -13.46
CA MET A 796 -9.59 3.33 -14.18
C MET A 796 -10.77 2.54 -14.78
N GLY A 797 -10.90 1.26 -14.43
CA GLY A 797 -11.90 0.33 -14.92
C GLY A 797 -11.57 -0.26 -16.28
N GLU A 798 -12.59 -0.82 -16.93
CA GLU A 798 -12.51 -1.49 -18.24
C GLU A 798 -12.35 -0.46 -19.38
N VAL A 799 -11.19 0.17 -19.43
CA VAL A 799 -10.75 1.06 -20.50
C VAL A 799 -9.56 0.40 -21.18
N ALA A 800 -9.77 -0.06 -22.42
CA ALA A 800 -8.75 -0.81 -23.14
C ALA A 800 -7.47 0.01 -23.38
N GLN A 801 -6.31 -0.60 -23.08
CA GLN A 801 -4.97 -0.06 -23.29
C GLN A 801 -4.07 -1.14 -23.90
N GLY A 802 -3.88 -1.08 -25.23
CA GLY A 802 -3.15 -2.12 -25.95
C GLY A 802 -3.85 -3.48 -25.83
N THR A 803 -3.15 -4.50 -25.32
CA THR A 803 -3.72 -5.83 -25.06
C THR A 803 -4.40 -5.95 -23.71
N SER A 804 -4.35 -4.92 -22.86
CA SER A 804 -5.05 -4.85 -21.59
C SER A 804 -6.48 -4.36 -21.79
N SER A 805 -7.48 -5.08 -21.26
CA SER A 805 -8.87 -4.62 -21.22
C SER A 805 -9.13 -3.57 -20.13
N PHE A 806 -8.21 -3.41 -19.18
CA PHE A 806 -8.26 -2.41 -18.11
C PHE A 806 -7.15 -1.37 -18.26
N TRP A 807 -7.42 -0.15 -17.77
CA TRP A 807 -6.41 0.90 -17.67
C TRP A 807 -5.93 1.06 -16.23
N TRP A 808 -4.62 0.88 -16.05
CA TRP A 808 -3.90 1.18 -14.82
C TRP A 808 -3.12 2.48 -14.99
N ASP A 809 -3.55 3.54 -14.31
CA ASP A 809 -2.97 4.88 -14.39
C ASP A 809 -1.81 5.02 -13.37
N PRO A 810 -0.54 4.99 -13.81
CA PRO A 810 0.61 4.95 -12.90
C PRO A 810 0.78 6.27 -12.16
N LYS A 811 0.82 6.22 -10.82
CA LYS A 811 1.03 7.38 -9.94
C LYS A 811 2.42 7.45 -9.32
N GLY A 812 3.22 6.40 -9.48
CA GLY A 812 4.54 6.30 -8.86
C GLY A 812 4.43 5.91 -7.38
N GLN A 813 5.48 6.19 -6.61
CA GLN A 813 5.55 5.80 -5.20
C GLN A 813 4.56 6.59 -4.34
N ALA A 814 3.68 5.89 -3.63
CA ALA A 814 2.65 6.49 -2.78
C ALA A 814 2.78 6.09 -1.30
N TYR A 815 3.47 4.97 -1.02
CA TYR A 815 3.81 4.52 0.33
C TYR A 815 5.32 4.47 0.54
N SER A 816 5.75 4.99 1.69
CA SER A 816 7.13 4.89 2.15
C SER A 816 7.34 3.55 2.83
N GLY A 817 8.42 2.85 2.49
CA GLY A 817 8.78 1.59 3.14
C GLY A 817 9.87 1.76 4.19
N ALA A 818 9.85 0.91 5.22
CA ALA A 818 10.85 0.84 6.28
C ALA A 818 11.48 -0.56 6.46
N SER A 819 10.97 -1.58 5.74
CA SER A 819 11.36 -2.99 5.87
C SER A 819 10.96 -3.77 4.61
N THR A 820 11.30 -5.06 4.51
CA THR A 820 11.10 -5.84 3.26
C THR A 820 9.66 -5.80 2.74
N GLY A 821 9.50 -5.80 1.42
CA GLY A 821 8.20 -5.76 0.76
C GLY A 821 7.31 -6.97 1.05
N ALA A 822 7.89 -8.13 1.38
CA ALA A 822 7.13 -9.30 1.79
C ALA A 822 6.36 -9.08 3.10
N MET A 823 6.82 -8.16 3.94
CA MET A 823 6.24 -7.84 5.25
C MET A 823 5.25 -6.66 5.20
N LYS A 824 4.97 -6.13 3.99
CA LYS A 824 4.02 -5.03 3.78
C LYS A 824 2.67 -5.57 3.29
N GLN A 825 1.63 -5.21 4.01
CA GLN A 825 0.24 -5.57 3.72
C GLN A 825 -0.62 -4.30 3.63
N PHE A 826 -1.74 -4.38 2.91
CA PHE A 826 -2.53 -3.20 2.55
C PHE A 826 -4.03 -3.30 2.92
N PRO A 827 -4.38 -3.56 4.20
CA PRO A 827 -5.77 -3.68 4.64
C PRO A 827 -6.48 -2.34 4.80
N ASN A 828 -7.80 -2.35 4.96
CA ASN A 828 -8.61 -1.22 5.40
C ASN A 828 -8.88 -1.32 6.92
N LEU A 829 -7.93 -0.91 7.74
CA LEU A 829 -8.04 -0.94 9.21
C LEU A 829 -8.67 0.33 9.79
N GLY A 830 -8.60 1.44 9.05
CA GLY A 830 -9.23 2.72 9.39
C GLY A 830 -10.72 2.80 9.09
N GLY A 831 -11.25 1.84 8.31
CA GLY A 831 -12.67 1.77 7.98
C GLY A 831 -13.11 2.83 6.96
N LEU A 832 -12.14 3.43 6.27
CA LEU A 832 -12.33 4.49 5.29
C LEU A 832 -12.49 3.94 3.87
N GLY A 833 -12.53 2.61 3.70
CA GLY A 833 -12.53 1.98 2.37
C GLY A 833 -11.20 2.15 1.64
N ARG A 834 -10.14 2.54 2.34
CA ARG A 834 -8.82 2.83 1.78
C ARG A 834 -7.77 1.91 2.36
N ALA A 835 -6.82 1.54 1.52
CA ALA A 835 -5.69 0.70 1.85
C ALA A 835 -4.73 1.46 2.77
N ASP A 836 -4.68 1.07 4.03
CA ASP A 836 -3.64 1.44 4.98
C ASP A 836 -2.37 0.64 4.69
N MET A 837 -1.22 1.10 5.16
CA MET A 837 -0.01 0.27 5.10
C MET A 837 0.22 -0.38 6.45
N VAL A 838 0.31 -1.70 6.48
CA VAL A 838 0.68 -2.47 7.66
C VAL A 838 2.03 -3.14 7.46
N GLU A 839 2.92 -2.94 8.42
CA GLU A 839 4.15 -3.67 8.56
C GLU A 839 3.99 -4.79 9.58
N VAL A 840 4.44 -5.99 9.24
CA VAL A 840 4.40 -7.17 10.10
C VAL A 840 5.83 -7.62 10.41
N ASP A 841 6.19 -7.68 11.68
CA ASP A 841 7.45 -8.29 12.09
C ASP A 841 7.41 -9.82 11.79
N PRO A 842 8.33 -10.36 10.99
CA PRO A 842 8.28 -11.76 10.58
C PRO A 842 8.33 -12.71 11.77
N LYS A 843 9.17 -12.45 12.78
CA LYS A 843 9.43 -13.38 13.88
C LYS A 843 8.36 -13.31 14.96
N THR A 844 7.89 -12.11 15.27
CA THR A 844 6.99 -11.86 16.40
C THR A 844 5.53 -11.68 15.99
N ALA A 845 5.24 -11.38 14.72
CA ALA A 845 3.95 -10.91 14.21
C ALA A 845 3.46 -9.59 14.80
N VAL A 846 4.28 -8.88 15.58
CA VAL A 846 3.96 -7.51 16.00
C VAL A 846 3.76 -6.66 14.76
N SER A 847 2.66 -5.92 14.70
CA SER A 847 2.29 -5.17 13.49
C SER A 847 2.00 -3.72 13.78
N HIS A 848 2.47 -2.85 12.88
CA HIS A 848 2.32 -1.39 12.93
C HIS A 848 1.60 -0.93 11.66
N ALA A 849 0.59 -0.07 11.80
CA ALA A 849 -0.19 0.47 10.71
C ALA A 849 0.06 1.98 10.54
N TRP A 850 0.09 2.43 9.29
CA TRP A 850 0.03 3.82 8.87
C TRP A 850 -1.24 4.04 8.09
N PHE A 851 -2.15 4.81 8.65
CA PHE A 851 -3.49 5.00 8.10
C PHE A 851 -3.48 5.91 6.87
N ASN A 852 -4.14 5.47 5.81
CA ASN A 852 -4.31 6.23 4.59
C ASN A 852 -5.48 7.20 4.73
N THR A 853 -5.20 8.40 5.21
CA THR A 853 -6.16 9.51 5.30
C THR A 853 -6.00 10.49 4.15
N CYS A 854 -7.08 11.20 3.83
CA CYS A 854 -7.07 12.18 2.75
C CYS A 854 -6.55 13.54 3.26
N PRO A 855 -5.57 14.18 2.59
CA PRO A 855 -5.04 15.47 3.01
C PRO A 855 -6.07 16.60 2.88
N GLY A 856 -6.21 17.45 3.91
CA GLY A 856 -6.90 18.75 3.82
C GLY A 856 -8.42 18.67 3.61
N SER A 857 -9.13 17.91 4.44
CA SER A 857 -10.50 17.55 4.12
C SER A 857 -11.58 18.43 4.73
N GLY A 858 -12.21 19.23 3.88
CA GLY A 858 -13.56 19.71 4.09
C GLY A 858 -14.57 18.54 4.22
N GLY A 859 -15.59 18.74 5.05
CA GLY A 859 -16.60 17.75 5.43
C GLY A 859 -17.84 18.43 6.02
N ASP A 860 -19.01 17.82 5.86
CA ASP A 860 -20.21 18.17 6.65
C ASP A 860 -20.16 17.41 7.99
N ASP A 861 -20.54 18.04 9.11
CA ASP A 861 -20.52 17.42 10.45
C ASP A 861 -21.69 16.44 10.71
N GLY A 862 -22.45 16.10 9.65
CA GLY A 862 -23.71 15.36 9.70
C GLY A 862 -24.77 15.93 8.74
N PRO A 863 -26.06 15.62 8.93
CA PRO A 863 -27.14 16.11 8.07
C PRO A 863 -27.18 17.64 7.99
N ILE A 864 -27.39 18.17 6.77
CA ILE A 864 -27.55 19.61 6.53
C ILE A 864 -28.83 20.09 7.20
N THR A 865 -28.69 21.01 8.16
CA THR A 865 -29.81 21.58 8.92
C THR A 865 -29.68 23.10 8.99
N ASP A 866 -30.80 23.80 9.20
CA ASP A 866 -30.81 25.24 9.42
C ASP A 866 -30.10 25.57 10.75
N PRO A 867 -28.97 26.30 10.77
CA PRO A 867 -28.30 26.68 12.01
C PRO A 867 -29.07 27.76 12.80
N GLY A 868 -30.19 28.27 12.27
CA GLY A 868 -31.09 29.22 12.90
C GLY A 868 -30.45 30.59 13.08
N LEU A 869 -29.80 31.12 12.03
CA LEU A 869 -29.25 32.48 12.05
C LEU A 869 -30.38 33.52 12.20
N ALA A 870 -30.19 34.50 13.08
CA ALA A 870 -31.19 35.53 13.31
C ALA A 870 -31.17 36.56 12.18
N PRO A 871 -32.31 37.01 11.64
CA PRO A 871 -32.32 38.11 10.67
C PRO A 871 -31.86 39.41 11.35
N PRO A 872 -30.99 40.21 10.70
CA PRO A 872 -30.61 41.52 11.23
C PRO A 872 -31.80 42.50 11.25
N PRO A 873 -31.81 43.47 12.19
CA PRO A 873 -32.93 44.37 12.43
C PRO A 873 -33.24 45.35 11.28
N ASP A 874 -32.33 45.48 10.31
CA ASP A 874 -32.46 46.37 9.16
C ASP A 874 -33.19 45.74 7.96
N GLY A 875 -33.48 44.43 7.97
CA GLY A 875 -34.36 43.76 7.00
C GLY A 875 -33.97 43.83 5.51
N GLY A 876 -32.82 44.43 5.16
CA GLY A 876 -32.42 44.75 3.78
C GLY A 876 -31.05 44.19 3.39
N SER A 877 -30.89 43.92 2.10
CA SER A 877 -29.59 43.71 1.43
C SER A 877 -28.59 44.79 1.85
N GLY A 878 -27.33 44.41 2.05
CA GLY A 878 -26.25 45.31 2.46
C GLY A 878 -26.29 46.67 1.77
N GLY A 879 -26.56 47.72 2.56
CA GLY A 879 -26.17 49.09 2.24
C GLY A 879 -27.14 49.93 1.40
N GLU A 880 -28.26 50.36 1.99
CA GLU A 880 -28.74 51.74 1.86
C GLU A 880 -28.44 52.51 3.15
N ILE A 881 -27.17 52.82 3.42
CA ILE A 881 -26.83 53.99 4.25
C ILE A 881 -25.53 54.57 3.70
N LEU A 882 -25.63 55.43 2.68
CA LEU A 882 -24.74 56.57 2.47
C LEU A 882 -25.56 57.65 1.74
N GLY A 883 -26.02 58.65 2.52
CA GLY A 883 -26.31 59.98 2.00
C GLY A 883 -25.06 60.82 1.94
#